data_AF-A0A5A9NQS2-F1
#
_entry.id   AF-A0A5A9NQS2-F1
#
_cell.length_a   1.000
_cell.length_b   1.000
_cell.length_c   1.000
_cell.angle_alpha   90.00
_cell.angle_beta   90.00
_cell.angle_gamma   90.00
#
_symmetry.space_group_name_H-M   'P 1'
#
loop_
_entity.id
_entity.type
_entity.pdbx_description
1 polymer ?
#
loop_
_entity_poly.entity_id
_entity_poly.type
_entity_poly.pdbx_seq_one_letter_code
_entity_poly.pdbx_strand_id
1 'polypeptide(L)'
;MSLTQEQRSASPVFSSVSLKSDNSKGIGPNFSEKTPSDIKSERWQETLINIGSEITRWKTLKEQRGIKSDEELTTFLLDRIQFETSAADLHYFEDDISRIFQGLENKIAVFFKNELERLKKILTNENTQYYVKDFKENKNNIREAALDVTIHFLRSMKQDELADTLEDELIYTCQLKSDLEKKYQCVFEGIAKQGDSTLLNKIYTDLYITQGGGEQVNTEHEIRQIEVAYRHLESPDIQINFKDLFKPHEQTQTIRTVLTKGVAGIGKSVSVQKFVLDWAEGKENQDISFIFPLPFREMNLKEKAEVSLKDLLCEFFPEIKGLDLTRKNKKVLFIFDGLDECRLPLKFDGNEIWSDITSPAPLDVLLTNLIKGNLLPHAHIWITTRPAAAGKIPPECIDRVTEVRGFNDEQKEEYFRKRFTDQNMADTIIDHVKKSKSLFIMCHIPVFCWISATVLQNILEKKSKDQTDDTQESNTDDTPRTLTQMYTHFFHFQIQQSRRKYDGEYSPDISWDMDSIYSLGKLAFEQLQKNNLIFYESDLEECGIDVSKASVYSGMCTQIFKQETGIILGTVYCFIHLSIQEFIAALYAHLFLDKNKKNVFVQEHMEPEAQNETLTGLLKTAVDKALESDNGHLDLFLRFLLGLSLESNRPLLQGLLSQEESNKQNNTEIVEYIKQKFEDSLCPERSINLFYCLNELNDQTLVQEIQKHLSEGSLSSSDLSPAQWSALAFVLLTSDEELMEFELQKFKKSDECLIRLLAVVKSSKHALLHDCNLTDKSCSALAEVLSSDNSLEELNMSNNNLQDSGVKLLCAGLKNIKCELKKLSVSKCDLTEESCSALAAVLSSDSSSLKDLDMSRNNLQDDGVKRLSEGLKNTNCELNKLSLSKCSIGEEGYKCLCSAVRSNPESHLIELDLRGNDPGETGVKLIYQLIQDHKCKLNTVRFLSSSSAVKAFEFLTETLGINPLLQREVNLSDHKLDESRVNQICDLLKDKHCHINTLMLGACGLTEEGLVALTSALNSNPSHLRKLDLSLNPLRDSGVEHLCALLSNSQFRLKTLDLYGCSIKRTQRNKMISALCSNPSHLRELNLNGNKIKNTGVKLLCRLLKHSQCKLEKLNLYWCNITDVTALTDTLAQTRALRFLKELDLSYNNIKEQKRLHEVLKSSNCELRLQTFPLPLFLKPRGVQSSSDEEDGDTSSQNVKPKDQAEGGQSTDRETEVS
;
A
#
# COMPACT_ATOMS: atom_id res chain seq x y z
N MET A 1 -73.11 5.45 -19.01
CA MET A 1 -73.35 5.47 -20.47
C MET A 1 -72.30 4.58 -21.11
N SER A 2 -72.77 3.60 -21.89
CA SER A 2 -71.99 2.51 -22.51
C SER A 2 -71.12 2.97 -23.67
N LEU A 3 -70.08 2.15 -23.95
CA LEU A 3 -69.42 1.79 -25.23
C LEU A 3 -67.89 1.73 -24.95
N THR A 4 -67.05 0.77 -25.34
CA THR A 4 -67.08 -0.61 -25.89
C THR A 4 -65.61 -1.06 -25.92
N GLN A 5 -65.34 -2.37 -25.92
CA GLN A 5 -64.01 -2.99 -25.94
C GLN A 5 -63.12 -2.61 -27.12
N GLU A 6 -61.80 -2.60 -26.91
CA GLU A 6 -60.83 -3.19 -27.85
C GLU A 6 -59.70 -3.88 -27.06
N GLN A 7 -59.70 -5.21 -27.08
CA GLN A 7 -58.54 -6.04 -26.71
C GLN A 7 -57.47 -5.89 -27.80
N ARG A 8 -56.26 -5.47 -27.43
CA ARG A 8 -55.05 -5.70 -28.23
C ARG A 8 -54.16 -6.70 -27.49
N SER A 9 -53.87 -7.81 -28.19
CA SER A 9 -52.90 -8.83 -27.84
C SER A 9 -51.51 -8.21 -27.69
N ALA A 10 -50.97 -8.18 -26.47
CA ALA A 10 -49.57 -7.88 -26.22
C ALA A 10 -48.72 -9.06 -26.71
N SER A 11 -47.88 -8.82 -27.70
CA SER A 11 -46.83 -9.74 -28.15
C SER A 11 -45.58 -9.49 -27.27
N PRO A 12 -44.95 -10.52 -26.68
CA PRO A 12 -43.69 -10.32 -25.95
C PRO A 12 -42.55 -10.08 -26.95
N VAL A 13 -41.76 -9.01 -26.71
CA VAL A 13 -40.61 -8.63 -27.53
C VAL A 13 -39.34 -9.28 -27.00
N PHE A 14 -38.58 -9.84 -27.94
CA PHE A 14 -37.46 -10.76 -27.81
C PHE A 14 -36.18 -10.14 -27.22
N SER A 15 -35.49 -10.91 -26.37
CA SER A 15 -34.07 -10.72 -26.03
C SER A 15 -33.23 -11.92 -26.46
N SER A 16 -32.95 -12.02 -27.76
CA SER A 16 -31.75 -12.64 -28.35
C SER A 16 -31.88 -12.64 -29.88
N VAL A 17 -30.80 -12.21 -30.55
CA VAL A 17 -30.46 -12.39 -31.97
C VAL A 17 -31.63 -12.35 -32.98
N SER A 18 -31.83 -11.19 -33.63
CA SER A 18 -32.60 -11.10 -34.88
C SER A 18 -31.79 -10.35 -35.93
N LEU A 19 -31.30 -11.09 -36.92
CA LEU A 19 -30.89 -10.59 -38.23
C LEU A 19 -32.11 -10.01 -38.96
N LYS A 20 -32.27 -8.69 -38.99
CA LYS A 20 -32.94 -8.00 -40.11
C LYS A 20 -32.30 -6.63 -40.37
N SER A 21 -31.96 -6.45 -41.64
CA SER A 21 -31.42 -5.26 -42.30
C SER A 21 -32.27 -4.00 -42.10
N ASP A 22 -31.58 -2.87 -42.07
CA ASP A 22 -32.07 -1.49 -41.96
C ASP A 22 -33.29 -1.14 -42.83
N ASN A 23 -34.26 -0.44 -42.22
CA ASN A 23 -34.92 0.72 -42.84
C ASN A 23 -35.70 1.61 -41.83
N SER A 24 -35.38 2.92 -41.91
CA SER A 24 -36.15 4.14 -41.59
C SER A 24 -36.41 4.64 -40.14
N LYS A 25 -35.55 5.58 -39.71
CA LYS A 25 -35.71 7.04 -39.41
C LYS A 25 -36.77 7.64 -38.45
N GLY A 26 -36.26 8.56 -37.60
CA GLY A 26 -36.83 9.85 -37.15
C GLY A 26 -36.37 10.20 -35.71
N ILE A 27 -35.87 11.37 -35.29
CA ILE A 27 -35.82 12.77 -35.78
C ILE A 27 -34.58 13.42 -35.12
N GLY A 28 -33.79 14.19 -35.87
CA GLY A 28 -32.73 15.06 -35.34
C GLY A 28 -32.69 16.38 -36.14
N PRO A 29 -32.31 17.51 -35.52
CA PRO A 29 -32.68 18.84 -35.99
C PRO A 29 -31.75 19.39 -37.08
N ASN A 30 -32.32 20.38 -37.77
CA ASN A 30 -31.91 21.02 -39.00
C ASN A 30 -30.85 22.11 -38.77
N PHE A 31 -29.77 22.18 -39.58
CA PHE A 31 -29.15 23.45 -39.99
C PHE A 31 -28.35 23.31 -41.30
N SER A 32 -28.92 23.94 -42.33
CA SER A 32 -28.29 24.78 -43.38
C SER A 32 -27.21 24.24 -44.32
N GLU A 33 -27.64 24.19 -45.59
CA GLU A 33 -26.98 24.69 -46.81
C GLU A 33 -26.39 23.70 -47.84
N LYS A 34 -27.18 23.58 -48.92
CA LYS A 34 -26.82 23.55 -50.35
C LYS A 34 -26.26 22.26 -50.95
N THR A 35 -27.19 21.40 -51.33
CA THR A 35 -27.15 20.61 -52.56
C THR A 35 -27.14 21.50 -53.82
N PRO A 36 -26.64 20.97 -54.94
CA PRO A 36 -27.41 21.03 -56.18
C PRO A 36 -27.81 19.63 -56.70
N SER A 37 -29.13 19.43 -56.69
CA SER A 37 -30.00 18.90 -57.76
C SER A 37 -29.66 17.58 -58.47
N ASP A 38 -30.51 16.59 -58.16
CA ASP A 38 -31.44 15.87 -59.04
C ASP A 38 -30.99 15.40 -60.43
N ILE A 39 -31.18 14.09 -60.70
CA ILE A 39 -32.17 13.59 -61.66
C ILE A 39 -32.54 12.12 -61.34
N LYS A 40 -33.84 11.86 -61.44
CA LYS A 40 -34.62 10.66 -61.13
C LYS A 40 -34.24 9.41 -61.94
N SER A 41 -34.39 8.23 -61.32
CA SER A 41 -34.75 6.99 -62.02
C SER A 41 -35.74 6.16 -61.19
N GLU A 42 -36.85 5.85 -61.83
CA GLU A 42 -37.88 4.91 -61.40
C GLU A 42 -37.43 3.45 -61.61
N ARG A 43 -37.76 2.61 -60.61
CA ARG A 43 -38.48 1.34 -60.77
C ARG A 43 -37.88 0.24 -61.67
N TRP A 44 -37.15 -0.69 -61.06
CA TRP A 44 -37.17 -2.13 -61.44
C TRP A 44 -37.11 -3.01 -60.17
N GLN A 45 -38.05 -3.95 -60.07
CA GLN A 45 -38.07 -5.03 -59.07
C GLN A 45 -37.19 -6.17 -59.60
N GLU A 46 -36.17 -6.60 -58.86
CA GLU A 46 -35.44 -7.84 -59.17
C GLU A 46 -36.11 -9.04 -58.52
N THR A 47 -36.37 -10.05 -59.36
CA THR A 47 -37.02 -11.31 -58.99
C THR A 47 -35.93 -12.37 -58.76
N LEU A 48 -35.85 -12.89 -57.53
CA LEU A 48 -34.97 -14.00 -57.14
C LEU A 48 -35.38 -15.31 -57.85
N ILE A 49 -34.48 -15.92 -58.62
CA ILE A 49 -34.64 -17.29 -59.15
C ILE A 49 -33.78 -18.25 -58.31
N ASN A 50 -34.42 -19.21 -57.64
CA ASN A 50 -33.76 -20.28 -56.87
C ASN A 50 -33.50 -21.50 -57.77
N ILE A 51 -32.25 -21.68 -58.19
CA ILE A 51 -31.80 -22.74 -59.13
C ILE A 51 -32.05 -24.15 -58.58
N GLY A 52 -32.06 -24.35 -57.25
CA GLY A 52 -32.37 -25.64 -56.64
C GLY A 52 -33.82 -26.09 -56.85
N SER A 53 -34.76 -25.15 -56.85
CA SER A 53 -36.18 -25.43 -57.11
C SER A 53 -36.45 -25.81 -58.57
N GLU A 54 -35.71 -25.22 -59.51
CA GLU A 54 -35.82 -25.56 -60.93
C GLU A 54 -35.16 -26.93 -61.20
N ILE A 55 -33.98 -27.25 -60.68
CA ILE A 55 -33.39 -28.60 -60.89
C ILE A 55 -34.32 -29.73 -60.41
N THR A 56 -35.05 -29.50 -59.31
CA THR A 56 -36.03 -30.46 -58.78
C THR A 56 -37.26 -30.57 -59.66
N ARG A 57 -37.76 -29.44 -60.19
CA ARG A 57 -38.87 -29.39 -61.15
C ARG A 57 -38.54 -30.10 -62.47
N TRP A 58 -37.30 -30.00 -62.93
CA TRP A 58 -36.84 -30.62 -64.18
C TRP A 58 -36.63 -32.13 -64.06
N LYS A 59 -36.15 -32.61 -62.89
CA LYS A 59 -36.12 -34.04 -62.57
C LYS A 59 -37.53 -34.64 -62.53
N THR A 60 -38.48 -33.91 -61.94
CA THR A 60 -39.90 -34.33 -61.87
C THR A 60 -40.55 -34.40 -63.26
N LEU A 61 -40.21 -33.48 -64.17
CA LEU A 61 -40.71 -33.46 -65.56
C LEU A 61 -40.14 -34.58 -66.43
N LYS A 62 -38.89 -34.98 -66.18
CA LYS A 62 -38.20 -36.08 -66.86
C LYS A 62 -38.83 -37.44 -66.47
N GLU A 63 -39.19 -37.60 -65.19
CA GLU A 63 -39.88 -38.79 -64.67
C GLU A 63 -41.34 -38.89 -65.14
N GLN A 64 -42.09 -37.78 -65.21
CA GLN A 64 -43.51 -37.80 -65.61
C GLN A 64 -43.75 -38.13 -67.10
N ARG A 65 -42.76 -37.95 -67.97
CA ARG A 65 -42.92 -38.13 -69.42
C ARG A 65 -42.08 -39.24 -70.05
N GLY A 66 -41.32 -39.99 -69.25
CA GLY A 66 -40.61 -41.18 -69.70
C GLY A 66 -39.50 -40.91 -70.73
N ILE A 67 -38.84 -39.76 -70.65
CA ILE A 67 -37.71 -39.38 -71.52
C ILE A 67 -36.44 -40.03 -70.96
N LYS A 68 -35.72 -40.82 -71.78
CA LYS A 68 -34.71 -41.77 -71.29
C LYS A 68 -33.26 -41.29 -71.42
N SER A 69 -33.00 -40.20 -72.14
CA SER A 69 -31.66 -39.61 -72.24
C SER A 69 -31.69 -38.07 -72.19
N ASP A 70 -30.55 -37.46 -71.81
CA ASP A 70 -30.38 -36.00 -71.84
C ASP A 70 -30.32 -35.44 -73.28
N GLU A 71 -29.99 -36.27 -74.27
CA GLU A 71 -30.04 -35.90 -75.70
C GLU A 71 -31.48 -35.72 -76.22
N GLU A 72 -32.43 -36.57 -75.80
CA GLU A 72 -33.86 -36.43 -76.17
C GLU A 72 -34.48 -35.14 -75.59
N LEU A 73 -34.05 -34.75 -74.38
CA LEU A 73 -34.51 -33.53 -73.72
C LEU A 73 -33.97 -32.27 -74.41
N THR A 74 -32.72 -32.33 -74.89
CA THR A 74 -32.06 -31.26 -75.63
C THR A 74 -32.70 -31.08 -77.01
N THR A 75 -33.01 -32.19 -77.69
CA THR A 75 -33.72 -32.20 -78.99
C THR A 75 -35.14 -31.64 -78.87
N PHE A 76 -35.86 -31.99 -77.80
CA PHE A 76 -37.20 -31.46 -77.51
C PHE A 76 -37.22 -29.95 -77.22
N LEU A 77 -36.18 -29.42 -76.56
CA LEU A 77 -36.05 -27.98 -76.31
C LEU A 77 -35.66 -27.22 -77.58
N LEU A 78 -34.85 -27.82 -78.45
CA LEU A 78 -34.47 -27.27 -79.75
C LEU A 78 -35.66 -27.20 -80.72
N ASP A 79 -36.50 -28.24 -80.78
CA ASP A 79 -37.72 -28.26 -81.60
C ASP A 79 -38.75 -27.19 -81.19
N ARG A 80 -38.75 -26.81 -79.92
CA ARG A 80 -39.67 -25.80 -79.37
C ARG A 80 -39.23 -24.35 -79.66
N ILE A 81 -37.98 -24.16 -80.07
CA ILE A 81 -37.43 -22.86 -80.50
C ILE A 81 -37.64 -22.66 -82.02
N GLN A 82 -38.00 -23.72 -82.77
CA GLN A 82 -38.15 -23.70 -84.23
C GLN A 82 -39.54 -23.32 -84.77
N PHE A 83 -40.39 -22.66 -83.99
CA PHE A 83 -41.60 -22.01 -84.53
C PHE A 83 -41.52 -20.50 -84.36
N GLU A 84 -41.45 -19.84 -85.52
CA GLU A 84 -41.31 -18.39 -85.77
C GLU A 84 -39.87 -17.85 -85.87
N THR A 85 -39.24 -18.02 -87.05
CA THR A 85 -38.51 -16.94 -87.75
C THR A 85 -38.01 -17.42 -89.13
N SER A 86 -38.04 -16.51 -90.12
CA SER A 86 -37.64 -16.73 -91.51
C SER A 86 -36.12 -16.87 -91.68
N ALA A 87 -35.69 -17.78 -92.55
CA ALA A 87 -34.31 -18.26 -92.76
C ALA A 87 -33.28 -17.27 -93.35
N ALA A 88 -33.46 -15.96 -93.22
CA ALA A 88 -32.51 -14.97 -93.76
C ALA A 88 -31.57 -14.34 -92.71
N ASP A 89 -31.85 -14.50 -91.40
CA ASP A 89 -31.04 -13.91 -90.31
C ASP A 89 -30.09 -14.91 -89.59
N LEU A 90 -30.11 -16.19 -89.97
CA LEU A 90 -29.37 -17.26 -89.25
C LEU A 90 -27.85 -17.26 -89.49
N HIS A 91 -27.37 -16.77 -90.64
CA HIS A 91 -25.94 -16.84 -90.94
C HIS A 91 -25.10 -15.74 -90.28
N TYR A 92 -25.71 -14.63 -89.85
CA TYR A 92 -25.03 -13.59 -89.05
C TYR A 92 -25.10 -13.88 -87.55
N PHE A 93 -26.03 -14.71 -87.09
CA PHE A 93 -26.23 -15.03 -85.67
C PHE A 93 -25.35 -16.21 -85.20
N GLU A 94 -25.10 -17.23 -86.03
CA GLU A 94 -24.24 -18.38 -85.66
C GLU A 94 -22.75 -18.00 -85.49
N ASP A 95 -22.23 -17.14 -86.36
CA ASP A 95 -20.83 -16.66 -86.27
C ASP A 95 -20.63 -15.72 -85.06
N ASP A 96 -21.67 -14.97 -84.68
CA ASP A 96 -21.67 -14.11 -83.48
C ASP A 96 -21.82 -14.95 -82.21
N ILE A 97 -22.69 -15.97 -82.19
CA ILE A 97 -22.80 -16.91 -81.05
C ILE A 97 -21.48 -17.63 -80.83
N SER A 98 -20.84 -18.14 -81.90
CA SER A 98 -19.56 -18.84 -81.79
C SER A 98 -18.46 -17.91 -81.23
N ARG A 99 -18.38 -16.65 -81.70
CA ARG A 99 -17.47 -15.63 -81.15
C ARG A 99 -17.79 -15.24 -79.71
N ILE A 100 -19.06 -15.12 -79.35
CA ILE A 100 -19.51 -14.82 -77.99
C ILE A 100 -19.15 -15.96 -77.04
N PHE A 101 -19.40 -17.21 -77.42
CA PHE A 101 -19.05 -18.38 -76.62
C PHE A 101 -17.53 -18.54 -76.51
N GLN A 102 -16.77 -18.27 -77.57
CA GLN A 102 -15.30 -18.27 -77.50
C GLN A 102 -14.78 -17.14 -76.59
N GLY A 103 -15.43 -15.97 -76.58
CA GLY A 103 -15.16 -14.90 -75.62
C GLY A 103 -15.55 -15.25 -74.17
N LEU A 104 -16.65 -15.97 -73.99
CA LEU A 104 -17.14 -16.46 -72.70
C LEU A 104 -16.21 -17.55 -72.14
N GLU A 105 -15.83 -18.53 -72.95
CA GLU A 105 -14.85 -19.57 -72.61
C GLU A 105 -13.54 -18.93 -72.14
N ASN A 106 -13.03 -17.93 -72.85
CA ASN A 106 -11.82 -17.21 -72.45
C ASN A 106 -11.99 -16.51 -71.10
N LYS A 107 -13.12 -15.84 -70.85
CA LYS A 107 -13.39 -15.18 -69.56
C LYS A 107 -13.52 -16.18 -68.41
N ILE A 108 -14.24 -17.29 -68.62
CA ILE A 108 -14.40 -18.37 -67.63
C ILE A 108 -13.04 -19.03 -67.35
N ALA A 109 -12.26 -19.33 -68.39
CA ALA A 109 -10.93 -19.93 -68.24
C ALA A 109 -9.96 -19.02 -67.48
N VAL A 110 -9.96 -17.71 -67.75
CA VAL A 110 -9.15 -16.75 -67.00
C VAL A 110 -9.59 -16.68 -65.54
N PHE A 111 -10.90 -16.63 -65.28
CA PHE A 111 -11.43 -16.63 -63.91
C PHE A 111 -11.03 -17.91 -63.15
N PHE A 112 -11.30 -19.09 -63.70
CA PHE A 112 -10.93 -20.37 -63.08
C PHE A 112 -9.42 -20.51 -62.88
N LYS A 113 -8.61 -20.05 -63.84
CA LYS A 113 -7.14 -20.05 -63.68
C LYS A 113 -6.69 -19.19 -62.51
N ASN A 114 -7.29 -18.02 -62.34
CA ASN A 114 -7.00 -17.13 -61.21
C ASN A 114 -7.46 -17.74 -59.87
N GLU A 115 -8.65 -18.34 -59.82
CA GLU A 115 -9.15 -19.01 -58.61
C GLU A 115 -8.33 -20.26 -58.27
N LEU A 116 -7.94 -21.08 -59.25
CA LEU A 116 -7.07 -22.24 -59.03
C LEU A 116 -5.69 -21.83 -58.49
N GLU A 117 -5.10 -20.74 -58.98
CA GLU A 117 -3.86 -20.20 -58.40
C GLU A 117 -4.04 -19.73 -56.95
N ARG A 118 -5.21 -19.19 -56.58
CA ARG A 118 -5.52 -18.86 -55.18
C ARG A 118 -5.67 -20.10 -54.31
N LEU A 119 -6.46 -21.08 -54.74
CA LEU A 119 -6.65 -22.34 -54.03
C LEU A 119 -5.32 -23.10 -53.87
N LYS A 120 -4.46 -23.06 -54.89
CA LYS A 120 -3.11 -23.59 -54.83
C LYS A 120 -2.26 -22.91 -53.75
N LYS A 121 -2.31 -21.57 -53.64
CA LYS A 121 -1.56 -20.83 -52.60
C LYS A 121 -2.03 -21.17 -51.19
N ILE A 122 -3.32 -21.41 -51.01
CA ILE A 122 -3.90 -21.92 -49.74
C ILE A 122 -3.31 -23.29 -49.41
N LEU A 123 -3.29 -24.21 -50.38
CA LEU A 123 -2.73 -25.55 -50.22
C LEU A 123 -1.21 -25.57 -49.99
N THR A 124 -0.46 -24.59 -50.51
CA THR A 124 1.00 -24.49 -50.33
C THR A 124 1.42 -23.70 -49.10
N ASN A 125 0.47 -23.30 -48.23
CA ASN A 125 0.71 -22.48 -47.04
C ASN A 125 1.35 -21.09 -47.31
N GLU A 126 1.24 -20.56 -48.53
CA GLU A 126 1.80 -19.25 -48.89
C GLU A 126 0.77 -18.14 -48.69
N ASN A 127 0.94 -17.33 -47.64
CA ASN A 127 0.00 -16.24 -47.28
C ASN A 127 -1.45 -16.74 -47.13
N THR A 128 -1.65 -17.96 -46.64
CA THR A 128 -2.97 -18.61 -46.49
C THR A 128 -3.97 -17.71 -45.77
N GLN A 129 -3.56 -17.01 -44.70
CA GLN A 129 -4.42 -16.07 -43.98
C GLN A 129 -4.98 -14.96 -44.86
N TYR A 130 -4.19 -14.40 -45.78
CA TYR A 130 -4.64 -13.36 -46.70
C TYR A 130 -5.65 -13.91 -47.72
N TYR A 131 -5.38 -15.07 -48.30
CA TYR A 131 -6.24 -15.66 -49.33
C TYR A 131 -7.54 -16.24 -48.76
N VAL A 132 -7.49 -16.83 -47.56
CA VAL A 132 -8.67 -17.28 -46.82
C VAL A 132 -9.53 -16.08 -46.42
N LYS A 133 -8.91 -14.98 -45.97
CA LYS A 133 -9.61 -13.72 -45.67
C LYS A 133 -10.23 -13.09 -46.92
N ASP A 134 -9.51 -13.01 -48.04
CA ASP A 134 -10.05 -12.53 -49.32
C ASP A 134 -11.21 -13.40 -49.80
N PHE A 135 -11.11 -14.73 -49.65
CA PHE A 135 -12.19 -15.65 -49.99
C PHE A 135 -13.42 -15.42 -49.09
N LYS A 136 -13.23 -15.16 -47.79
CA LYS A 136 -14.29 -14.81 -46.83
C LYS A 136 -14.95 -13.46 -47.17
N GLU A 137 -14.18 -12.40 -47.41
CA GLU A 137 -14.68 -11.04 -47.67
C GLU A 137 -15.33 -10.90 -49.06
N ASN A 138 -14.84 -11.64 -50.06
CA ASN A 138 -15.35 -11.60 -51.44
C ASN A 138 -16.12 -12.88 -51.83
N LYS A 139 -16.70 -13.58 -50.84
CA LYS A 139 -17.48 -14.81 -51.04
C LYS A 139 -18.70 -14.54 -51.91
N ASN A 140 -18.83 -15.27 -53.02
CA ASN A 140 -20.00 -15.21 -53.90
C ASN A 140 -20.26 -16.58 -54.54
N ASN A 141 -21.47 -16.77 -55.08
CA ASN A 141 -21.93 -18.03 -55.66
C ASN A 141 -20.99 -18.56 -56.76
N ILE A 142 -20.26 -17.69 -57.47
CA ILE A 142 -19.35 -18.08 -58.56
C ILE A 142 -18.05 -18.65 -58.01
N ARG A 143 -17.50 -18.06 -56.93
CA ARG A 143 -16.31 -18.59 -56.24
C ARG A 143 -16.61 -19.89 -55.49
N GLU A 144 -17.79 -20.02 -54.90
CA GLU A 144 -18.25 -21.29 -54.31
C GLU A 144 -18.36 -22.38 -55.38
N ALA A 145 -18.99 -22.08 -56.52
CA ALA A 145 -19.06 -23.03 -57.64
C ALA A 145 -17.65 -23.42 -58.15
N ALA A 146 -16.71 -22.47 -58.19
CA ALA A 146 -15.32 -22.78 -58.56
C ALA A 146 -14.62 -23.69 -57.56
N LEU A 147 -14.86 -23.50 -56.26
CA LEU A 147 -14.37 -24.38 -55.19
C LEU A 147 -14.97 -25.78 -55.31
N ASP A 148 -16.29 -25.90 -55.46
CA ASP A 148 -17.00 -27.18 -55.61
C ASP A 148 -16.48 -27.97 -56.82
N VAL A 149 -16.31 -27.29 -57.96
CA VAL A 149 -15.74 -27.86 -59.17
C VAL A 149 -14.31 -28.32 -58.92
N THR A 150 -13.50 -27.52 -58.21
CA THR A 150 -12.11 -27.89 -57.88
C THR A 150 -12.05 -29.12 -56.97
N ILE A 151 -12.86 -29.17 -55.91
CA ILE A 151 -12.96 -30.31 -54.98
C ILE A 151 -13.40 -31.57 -55.74
N HIS A 152 -14.41 -31.46 -56.61
CA HIS A 152 -14.88 -32.58 -57.43
C HIS A 152 -13.75 -33.15 -58.31
N PHE A 153 -13.01 -32.27 -59.00
CA PHE A 153 -11.90 -32.69 -59.84
C PHE A 153 -10.74 -33.28 -59.03
N LEU A 154 -10.37 -32.70 -57.88
CA LEU A 154 -9.34 -33.26 -56.99
C LEU A 154 -9.71 -34.69 -56.54
N ARG A 155 -10.96 -34.92 -56.12
CA ARG A 155 -11.46 -36.26 -55.78
C ARG A 155 -11.41 -37.21 -56.99
N SER A 156 -11.82 -36.75 -58.18
CA SER A 156 -11.72 -37.55 -59.40
C SER A 156 -10.27 -37.93 -59.78
N MET A 157 -9.31 -37.08 -59.41
CA MET A 157 -7.87 -37.28 -59.59
C MET A 157 -7.24 -38.11 -58.47
N LYS A 158 -8.04 -38.66 -57.54
CA LYS A 158 -7.59 -39.39 -56.34
C LYS A 158 -6.69 -38.56 -55.42
N GLN A 159 -6.89 -37.24 -55.43
CA GLN A 159 -6.23 -36.29 -54.52
C GLN A 159 -7.18 -35.94 -53.36
N ASP A 160 -7.68 -36.96 -52.66
CA ASP A 160 -8.68 -36.80 -51.61
C ASP A 160 -8.15 -35.94 -50.45
N GLU A 161 -6.86 -36.04 -50.11
CA GLU A 161 -6.23 -35.26 -49.04
C GLU A 161 -6.21 -33.74 -49.33
N LEU A 162 -5.97 -33.34 -50.59
CA LEU A 162 -6.01 -31.92 -51.01
C LEU A 162 -7.45 -31.41 -51.10
N ALA A 163 -8.37 -32.25 -51.57
CA ALA A 163 -9.80 -31.93 -51.60
C ALA A 163 -10.34 -31.69 -50.18
N ASP A 164 -10.00 -32.59 -49.26
CA ASP A 164 -10.38 -32.51 -47.86
C ASP A 164 -9.77 -31.27 -47.19
N THR A 165 -8.48 -30.98 -47.43
CA THR A 165 -7.82 -29.77 -46.90
C THR A 165 -8.53 -28.47 -47.33
N LEU A 166 -8.94 -28.38 -48.60
CA LEU A 166 -9.69 -27.20 -49.09
C LEU A 166 -11.10 -27.10 -48.48
N GLU A 167 -11.80 -28.24 -48.36
CA GLU A 167 -13.12 -28.33 -47.73
C GLU A 167 -13.04 -27.92 -46.25
N ASP A 168 -12.02 -28.40 -45.54
CA ASP A 168 -11.76 -28.11 -44.14
C ASP A 168 -11.43 -26.64 -43.87
N GLU A 169 -10.55 -26.02 -44.67
CA GLU A 169 -10.16 -24.62 -44.50
C GLU A 169 -11.26 -23.64 -44.94
N LEU A 170 -11.83 -23.83 -46.13
CA LEU A 170 -12.70 -22.81 -46.77
C LEU A 170 -14.19 -22.99 -46.48
N ILE A 171 -14.64 -24.21 -46.17
CA ILE A 171 -16.06 -24.48 -45.87
C ILE A 171 -16.26 -24.50 -44.36
N TYR A 172 -15.56 -25.39 -43.65
CA TYR A 172 -15.81 -25.60 -42.22
C TYR A 172 -15.12 -24.55 -41.33
N THR A 173 -13.80 -24.37 -41.47
CA THR A 173 -13.02 -23.48 -40.59
C THR A 173 -13.40 -22.01 -40.77
N CYS A 174 -13.56 -21.54 -42.01
CA CYS A 174 -14.04 -20.19 -42.29
C CYS A 174 -15.39 -19.87 -41.64
N GLN A 175 -16.35 -20.80 -41.73
CA GLN A 175 -17.70 -20.60 -41.21
C GLN A 175 -17.68 -20.61 -39.68
N LEU A 176 -17.02 -21.62 -39.08
CA LEU A 176 -16.87 -21.72 -37.63
C LEU A 176 -16.17 -20.48 -37.04
N LYS A 177 -15.06 -20.02 -37.63
CA LYS A 177 -14.38 -18.79 -37.18
C LYS A 177 -15.28 -17.57 -37.29
N SER A 178 -16.03 -17.42 -38.38
CA SER A 178 -16.96 -16.31 -38.58
C SER A 178 -18.08 -16.28 -37.54
N ASP A 179 -18.64 -17.43 -37.22
CA ASP A 179 -19.77 -17.53 -36.27
C ASP A 179 -19.28 -17.35 -34.82
N LEU A 180 -18.11 -17.90 -34.47
CA LEU A 180 -17.47 -17.67 -33.17
C LEU A 180 -16.97 -16.23 -32.99
N GLU A 181 -16.44 -15.60 -34.05
CA GLU A 181 -16.06 -14.18 -34.07
C GLU A 181 -17.27 -13.31 -33.73
N LYS A 182 -18.40 -13.50 -34.44
CA LYS A 182 -19.64 -12.77 -34.14
C LYS A 182 -20.16 -13.03 -32.74
N LYS A 183 -20.05 -14.27 -32.24
CA LYS A 183 -20.53 -14.68 -30.92
C LYS A 183 -19.74 -14.02 -29.77
N TYR A 184 -18.42 -13.88 -29.91
CA TYR A 184 -17.54 -13.44 -28.82
C TYR A 184 -16.93 -12.03 -29.00
N GLN A 185 -17.18 -11.35 -30.13
CA GLN A 185 -16.66 -10.01 -30.39
C GLN A 185 -17.14 -8.96 -29.36
N CYS A 186 -18.36 -9.14 -28.83
CA CYS A 186 -18.97 -8.24 -27.87
C CYS A 186 -19.25 -8.93 -26.54
N VAL A 187 -19.06 -8.20 -25.44
CA VAL A 187 -19.50 -8.61 -24.11
C VAL A 187 -20.54 -7.63 -23.59
N PHE A 188 -21.53 -8.14 -22.87
CA PHE A 188 -22.54 -7.34 -22.21
C PHE A 188 -22.14 -7.09 -20.76
N GLU A 189 -22.05 -5.82 -20.39
CA GLU A 189 -21.87 -5.38 -19.01
C GLU A 189 -23.25 -5.02 -18.42
N GLY A 190 -23.92 -5.97 -17.76
CA GLY A 190 -25.20 -5.72 -17.07
C GLY A 190 -26.45 -5.73 -17.96
N ILE A 191 -27.44 -4.87 -17.66
CA ILE A 191 -28.73 -4.81 -18.37
C ILE A 191 -28.52 -4.17 -19.74
N ALA A 192 -28.60 -4.98 -20.80
CA ALA A 192 -28.52 -4.47 -22.17
C ALA A 192 -29.61 -3.41 -22.42
N LYS A 193 -29.24 -2.14 -22.52
CA LYS A 193 -30.00 -1.18 -23.33
C LYS A 193 -29.78 -1.55 -24.80
N GLN A 194 -30.77 -1.32 -25.66
CA GLN A 194 -30.57 -1.46 -27.10
C GLN A 194 -29.38 -0.59 -27.54
N GLY A 195 -28.27 -1.22 -27.93
CA GLY A 195 -27.11 -0.55 -28.53
C GLY A 195 -25.78 -0.55 -27.73
N ASP A 196 -25.76 -0.96 -26.45
CA ASP A 196 -24.55 -0.85 -25.60
C ASP A 196 -23.70 -2.14 -25.53
N SER A 197 -23.41 -2.77 -26.68
CA SER A 197 -22.46 -3.89 -26.71
C SER A 197 -21.03 -3.36 -26.73
N THR A 198 -20.22 -3.69 -25.71
CA THR A 198 -18.81 -3.25 -25.68
C THR A 198 -17.94 -4.30 -26.36
N LEU A 199 -17.03 -3.86 -27.24
CA LEU A 199 -16.05 -4.74 -27.86
C LEU A 199 -15.14 -5.35 -26.80
N LEU A 200 -15.06 -6.69 -26.75
CA LEU A 200 -14.24 -7.40 -25.76
C LEU A 200 -12.80 -6.90 -25.78
N ASN A 201 -12.23 -6.73 -26.97
CA ASN A 201 -10.88 -6.25 -27.17
C ASN A 201 -10.61 -4.83 -26.61
N LYS A 202 -11.64 -4.01 -26.35
CA LYS A 202 -11.48 -2.66 -25.79
C LYS A 202 -11.34 -2.67 -24.26
N ILE A 203 -11.99 -3.62 -23.60
CA ILE A 203 -12.07 -3.70 -22.13
C ILE A 203 -11.23 -4.83 -21.53
N TYR A 204 -10.84 -5.82 -22.34
CA TYR A 204 -10.08 -6.97 -21.87
C TYR A 204 -8.74 -6.53 -21.30
N THR A 205 -8.45 -7.03 -20.09
CA THR A 205 -7.20 -6.84 -19.38
C THR A 205 -6.67 -8.24 -19.09
N ASP A 206 -5.40 -8.49 -19.42
CA ASP A 206 -4.79 -9.81 -19.25
C ASP A 206 -4.83 -10.22 -17.77
N LEU A 207 -5.11 -11.49 -17.50
CA LEU A 207 -5.16 -12.01 -16.13
C LEU A 207 -3.80 -12.56 -15.71
N TYR A 208 -3.47 -12.42 -14.42
CA TYR A 208 -2.32 -13.09 -13.84
C TYR A 208 -2.63 -14.58 -13.60
N ILE A 209 -1.86 -15.47 -14.24
CA ILE A 209 -2.07 -16.92 -14.23
C ILE A 209 -0.76 -17.60 -13.87
N THR A 210 -0.88 -18.62 -13.03
CA THR A 210 0.25 -19.37 -12.48
C THR A 210 0.08 -20.87 -12.74
N GLN A 211 1.19 -21.60 -12.82
CA GLN A 211 1.16 -23.05 -12.80
C GLN A 211 0.82 -23.53 -11.38
N GLY A 212 -0.24 -24.32 -11.23
CA GLY A 212 -0.67 -24.80 -9.92
C GLY A 212 0.23 -25.92 -9.39
N GLY A 213 0.59 -25.85 -8.11
CA GLY A 213 1.26 -26.95 -7.39
C GLY A 213 0.38 -28.20 -7.28
N GLY A 214 0.97 -29.37 -7.51
CA GLY A 214 0.26 -30.62 -7.79
C GLY A 214 -0.43 -31.35 -6.64
N GLU A 215 -0.54 -30.81 -5.42
CA GLU A 215 -0.97 -31.62 -4.26
C GLU A 215 -2.15 -31.09 -3.41
N GLN A 216 -2.71 -29.90 -3.66
CA GLN A 216 -3.89 -29.46 -2.88
C GLN A 216 -4.97 -28.83 -3.77
N VAL A 217 -5.99 -29.63 -4.07
CA VAL A 217 -7.31 -29.13 -4.50
C VAL A 217 -7.95 -28.48 -3.28
N ASN A 218 -7.65 -27.21 -3.05
CA ASN A 218 -8.14 -26.47 -1.89
C ASN A 218 -9.65 -26.19 -2.06
N THR A 219 -10.49 -26.67 -1.15
CA THR A 219 -11.97 -26.64 -1.24
C THR A 219 -12.61 -25.39 -0.59
N GLU A 220 -11.81 -24.37 -0.28
CA GLU A 220 -12.23 -23.17 0.45
C GLU A 220 -13.05 -22.18 -0.41
N HIS A 221 -13.85 -21.32 0.24
CA HIS A 221 -14.69 -20.30 -0.41
C HIS A 221 -13.86 -19.26 -1.17
N GLU A 222 -14.49 -18.65 -2.15
CA GLU A 222 -13.87 -17.75 -3.12
C GLU A 222 -13.21 -16.54 -2.49
N ILE A 223 -13.84 -15.94 -1.47
CA ILE A 223 -13.27 -14.78 -0.78
C ILE A 223 -12.02 -15.17 0.02
N ARG A 224 -12.05 -16.33 0.68
CA ARG A 224 -10.93 -16.82 1.48
C ARG A 224 -9.69 -17.03 0.63
N GLN A 225 -9.85 -17.51 -0.61
CA GLN A 225 -8.72 -17.73 -1.50
C GLN A 225 -8.02 -16.42 -1.93
N ILE A 226 -8.77 -15.32 -2.11
CA ILE A 226 -8.19 -13.99 -2.34
C ILE A 226 -7.38 -13.57 -1.11
N GLU A 227 -7.99 -13.68 0.07
CA GLU A 227 -7.39 -13.28 1.34
C GLU A 227 -6.14 -14.13 1.68
N VAL A 228 -6.13 -15.41 1.29
CA VAL A 228 -4.99 -16.34 1.39
C VAL A 228 -3.90 -16.00 0.36
N ALA A 229 -4.27 -15.64 -0.88
CA ALA A 229 -3.30 -15.23 -1.90
C ALA A 229 -2.55 -13.94 -1.52
N TYR A 230 -3.21 -12.97 -0.88
CA TYR A 230 -2.53 -11.80 -0.30
C TYR A 230 -1.61 -12.16 0.88
N ARG A 231 -1.84 -13.28 1.59
CA ARG A 231 -0.98 -13.76 2.67
C ARG A 231 0.29 -14.46 2.15
N HIS A 232 0.22 -15.15 1.01
CA HIS A 232 1.34 -15.92 0.45
C HIS A 232 2.06 -15.14 -0.67
N LEU A 233 2.86 -14.15 -0.27
CA LEU A 233 3.84 -13.47 -1.14
C LEU A 233 5.13 -14.28 -1.38
N GLU A 234 5.15 -15.60 -1.08
CA GLU A 234 6.40 -16.34 -0.85
C GLU A 234 6.65 -17.58 -1.74
N SER A 235 5.78 -17.95 -2.68
CA SER A 235 6.14 -18.97 -3.68
C SER A 235 6.50 -18.33 -5.03
N PRO A 236 7.65 -18.67 -5.64
CA PRO A 236 7.95 -18.32 -7.02
C PRO A 236 7.07 -19.18 -7.94
N ASP A 237 5.79 -18.81 -8.05
CA ASP A 237 4.86 -19.45 -8.96
C ASP A 237 5.29 -19.15 -10.41
N ILE A 238 5.39 -20.20 -11.24
CA ILE A 238 5.74 -20.03 -12.65
C ILE A 238 4.55 -19.36 -13.35
N GLN A 239 4.74 -18.10 -13.76
CA GLN A 239 3.75 -17.37 -14.54
C GLN A 239 3.59 -18.01 -15.93
N ILE A 240 2.34 -18.24 -16.34
CA ILE A 240 1.99 -18.82 -17.64
C ILE A 240 1.00 -17.88 -18.35
N ASN A 241 1.13 -17.75 -19.68
CA ASN A 241 0.12 -17.07 -20.49
C ASN A 241 -0.89 -18.09 -21.07
N PHE A 242 -2.15 -17.69 -21.30
CA PHE A 242 -3.15 -18.54 -21.94
C PHE A 242 -2.71 -19.09 -23.32
N LYS A 243 -1.82 -18.37 -24.01
CA LYS A 243 -1.23 -18.77 -25.31
C LYS A 243 -0.28 -19.97 -25.20
N ASP A 244 0.21 -20.24 -23.98
CA ASP A 244 1.23 -21.24 -23.70
C ASP A 244 0.68 -22.43 -22.91
N LEU A 245 -0.64 -22.53 -22.72
CA LEU A 245 -1.28 -23.58 -21.91
C LEU A 245 -0.86 -25.00 -22.30
N PHE A 246 -0.70 -25.27 -23.60
CA PHE A 246 -0.35 -26.58 -24.14
C PHE A 246 1.14 -26.70 -24.53
N LYS A 247 1.97 -25.68 -24.24
CA LYS A 247 3.41 -25.73 -24.52
C LYS A 247 4.18 -26.40 -23.38
N PRO A 248 5.03 -27.40 -23.65
CA PRO A 248 5.84 -28.06 -22.62
C PRO A 248 6.99 -27.17 -22.14
N HIS A 249 7.33 -27.26 -20.85
CA HIS A 249 8.45 -26.53 -20.24
C HIS A 249 9.76 -27.35 -20.31
N GLU A 250 9.65 -28.68 -20.29
CA GLU A 250 10.74 -29.65 -20.47
C GLU A 250 10.46 -30.57 -21.67
N GLN A 251 11.50 -31.06 -22.35
CA GLN A 251 11.41 -31.76 -23.64
C GLN A 251 10.69 -33.14 -23.61
N THR A 252 10.11 -33.55 -22.48
CA THR A 252 9.66 -34.93 -22.22
C THR A 252 8.16 -35.11 -21.92
N GLN A 253 7.37 -34.05 -21.71
CA GLN A 253 5.97 -34.20 -21.28
C GLN A 253 4.97 -33.62 -22.31
N THR A 254 4.16 -34.48 -22.93
CA THR A 254 3.06 -34.06 -23.82
C THR A 254 1.85 -33.64 -22.98
N ILE A 255 1.31 -32.43 -23.20
CA ILE A 255 0.18 -31.90 -22.44
C ILE A 255 -1.08 -32.02 -23.30
N ARG A 256 -2.03 -32.86 -22.88
CA ARG A 256 -3.31 -33.05 -23.56
C ARG A 256 -4.45 -32.35 -22.82
N THR A 257 -4.52 -32.50 -21.51
CA THR A 257 -5.61 -31.96 -20.68
C THR A 257 -5.08 -30.91 -19.72
N VAL A 258 -5.64 -29.70 -19.81
CA VAL A 258 -5.35 -28.57 -18.93
C VAL A 258 -6.58 -28.26 -18.08
N LEU A 259 -6.43 -28.28 -16.76
CA LEU A 259 -7.45 -27.82 -15.81
C LEU A 259 -7.09 -26.44 -15.27
N THR A 260 -7.89 -25.44 -15.60
CA THR A 260 -7.76 -24.08 -15.09
C THR A 260 -8.74 -23.84 -13.95
N LYS A 261 -8.21 -23.67 -12.75
CA LYS A 261 -9.00 -23.32 -11.55
C LYS A 261 -8.91 -21.82 -11.24
N GLY A 262 -9.94 -21.30 -10.59
CA GLY A 262 -9.95 -19.93 -10.06
C GLY A 262 -11.30 -19.61 -9.43
N VAL A 263 -11.34 -18.60 -8.56
CA VAL A 263 -12.56 -18.16 -7.85
C VAL A 263 -13.65 -17.65 -8.81
N ALA A 264 -14.91 -17.51 -8.38
CA ALA A 264 -15.94 -16.97 -9.27
C ALA A 264 -15.63 -15.50 -9.61
N GLY A 265 -16.12 -15.06 -10.76
CA GLY A 265 -15.92 -13.69 -11.24
C GLY A 265 -14.49 -13.37 -11.67
N ILE A 266 -13.52 -14.27 -11.46
CA ILE A 266 -12.09 -14.03 -11.74
C ILE A 266 -11.74 -13.87 -13.22
N GLY A 267 -12.70 -14.14 -14.11
CA GLY A 267 -12.53 -13.95 -15.56
C GLY A 267 -12.18 -15.22 -16.35
N LYS A 268 -12.41 -16.43 -15.79
CA LYS A 268 -12.19 -17.71 -16.50
C LYS A 268 -12.96 -17.76 -17.84
N SER A 269 -14.28 -17.60 -17.81
CA SER A 269 -15.12 -17.63 -19.01
C SER A 269 -14.80 -16.50 -19.99
N VAL A 270 -14.52 -15.29 -19.50
CA VAL A 270 -14.12 -14.16 -20.36
C VAL A 270 -12.77 -14.44 -21.05
N SER A 271 -11.87 -15.16 -20.39
CA SER A 271 -10.60 -15.58 -20.99
C SER A 271 -10.77 -16.68 -22.03
N VAL A 272 -11.70 -17.62 -21.82
CA VAL A 272 -12.11 -18.58 -22.86
C VAL A 272 -12.66 -17.84 -24.08
N GLN A 273 -13.56 -16.86 -23.87
CA GLN A 273 -14.11 -16.04 -24.95
C GLN A 273 -13.01 -15.29 -25.70
N LYS A 274 -12.05 -14.68 -24.98
CA LYS A 274 -10.90 -13.98 -25.57
C LYS A 274 -10.01 -14.92 -26.38
N PHE A 275 -9.68 -16.09 -25.84
CA PHE A 275 -8.86 -17.11 -26.51
C PHE A 275 -9.49 -17.57 -27.83
N VAL A 276 -10.80 -17.82 -27.82
CA VAL A 276 -11.56 -18.21 -29.03
C VAL A 276 -11.64 -17.04 -30.02
N LEU A 277 -11.85 -15.81 -29.55
CA LEU A 277 -11.91 -14.62 -30.39
C LEU A 277 -10.56 -14.37 -31.09
N ASP A 278 -9.44 -14.46 -30.38
CA ASP A 278 -8.10 -14.28 -30.98
C ASP A 278 -7.77 -15.37 -32.02
N TRP A 279 -8.25 -16.61 -31.80
CA TRP A 279 -8.16 -17.68 -32.78
C TRP A 279 -9.04 -17.40 -34.02
N ALA A 280 -10.26 -16.93 -33.81
CA ALA A 280 -11.22 -16.63 -34.88
C ALA A 280 -10.78 -15.43 -35.74
N GLU A 281 -10.21 -14.39 -35.12
CA GLU A 281 -9.65 -13.21 -35.77
C GLU A 281 -8.29 -13.48 -36.47
N GLY A 282 -7.70 -14.66 -36.26
CA GLY A 282 -6.43 -15.06 -36.88
C GLY A 282 -5.19 -14.51 -36.18
N LYS A 283 -5.31 -13.98 -34.96
CA LYS A 283 -4.21 -13.35 -34.21
C LYS A 283 -3.30 -14.38 -33.56
N GLU A 284 -3.86 -15.40 -32.92
CA GLU A 284 -3.11 -16.35 -32.07
C GLU A 284 -3.64 -17.79 -32.18
N ASN A 285 -2.87 -18.78 -31.67
CA ASN A 285 -3.22 -20.21 -31.61
C ASN A 285 -3.63 -20.84 -32.97
N GLN A 286 -3.06 -20.34 -34.07
CA GLN A 286 -3.37 -20.81 -35.43
C GLN A 286 -2.78 -22.20 -35.73
N ASP A 287 -2.03 -22.79 -34.80
CA ASP A 287 -1.61 -24.19 -34.89
C ASP A 287 -2.74 -25.17 -34.55
N ILE A 288 -3.86 -24.68 -33.98
CA ILE A 288 -5.08 -25.43 -33.72
C ILE A 288 -6.04 -25.29 -34.91
N SER A 289 -6.46 -26.43 -35.47
CA SER A 289 -7.34 -26.49 -36.64
C SER A 289 -8.80 -26.16 -36.28
N PHE A 290 -9.30 -26.70 -35.16
CA PHE A 290 -10.68 -26.49 -34.72
C PHE A 290 -10.77 -26.27 -33.20
N ILE A 291 -11.58 -25.31 -32.79
CA ILE A 291 -11.89 -25.05 -31.37
C ILE A 291 -13.40 -25.20 -31.16
N PHE A 292 -13.78 -26.06 -30.22
CA PHE A 292 -15.18 -26.29 -29.84
C PHE A 292 -15.42 -25.88 -28.37
N PRO A 293 -15.89 -24.63 -28.13
CA PRO A 293 -16.28 -24.20 -26.79
C PRO A 293 -17.64 -24.79 -26.40
N LEU A 294 -17.66 -25.58 -25.33
CA LEU A 294 -18.82 -26.32 -24.82
C LEU A 294 -19.07 -25.98 -23.34
N PRO A 295 -19.93 -24.99 -23.04
CA PRO A 295 -20.26 -24.62 -21.66
C PRO A 295 -21.09 -25.71 -20.96
N PHE A 296 -20.70 -26.11 -19.75
CA PHE A 296 -21.42 -27.14 -18.99
C PHE A 296 -22.88 -26.76 -18.70
N ARG A 297 -23.15 -25.48 -18.42
CA ARG A 297 -24.51 -24.94 -18.25
C ARG A 297 -25.45 -25.28 -19.41
N GLU A 298 -24.96 -25.23 -20.66
CA GLU A 298 -25.76 -25.56 -21.85
C GLU A 298 -25.87 -27.07 -22.03
N MET A 299 -24.78 -27.80 -21.79
CA MET A 299 -24.73 -29.26 -21.94
C MET A 299 -25.67 -29.98 -20.97
N ASN A 300 -25.89 -29.46 -19.76
CA ASN A 300 -26.81 -30.05 -18.78
C ASN A 300 -28.25 -30.21 -19.32
N LEU A 301 -28.69 -29.39 -20.28
CA LEU A 301 -30.01 -29.51 -20.91
C LEU A 301 -30.16 -30.83 -21.69
N LYS A 302 -29.06 -31.51 -21.99
CA LYS A 302 -29.00 -32.76 -22.75
C LYS A 302 -28.70 -33.99 -21.88
N GLU A 303 -28.72 -33.85 -20.56
CA GLU A 303 -28.43 -34.94 -19.62
C GLU A 303 -29.25 -36.22 -19.90
N LYS A 304 -30.52 -36.06 -20.29
CA LYS A 304 -31.45 -37.19 -20.50
C LYS A 304 -31.46 -37.74 -21.94
N ALA A 305 -30.65 -37.20 -22.86
CA ALA A 305 -30.64 -37.60 -24.26
C ALA A 305 -29.46 -38.54 -24.55
N GLU A 306 -29.72 -39.60 -25.33
CA GLU A 306 -28.66 -40.42 -25.94
C GLU A 306 -28.31 -39.81 -27.30
N VAL A 307 -27.07 -39.32 -27.42
CA VAL A 307 -26.58 -38.63 -28.62
C VAL A 307 -25.17 -39.13 -28.95
N SER A 308 -24.73 -39.07 -30.20
CA SER A 308 -23.32 -39.32 -30.54
C SER A 308 -22.49 -38.04 -30.33
N LEU A 309 -21.15 -38.13 -30.23
CA LEU A 309 -20.31 -36.92 -30.18
C LEU A 309 -20.50 -36.06 -31.43
N LYS A 310 -20.64 -36.70 -32.60
CA LYS A 310 -20.88 -35.98 -33.86
C LYS A 310 -22.20 -35.22 -33.84
N ASP A 311 -23.27 -35.85 -33.34
CA ASP A 311 -24.58 -35.20 -33.25
C ASP A 311 -24.56 -34.06 -32.24
N LEU A 312 -23.93 -34.26 -31.08
CA LEU A 312 -23.73 -33.20 -30.07
C LEU A 312 -23.02 -31.99 -30.69
N LEU A 313 -21.94 -32.22 -31.44
CA LEU A 313 -21.21 -31.15 -32.09
C LEU A 313 -22.00 -30.46 -33.20
N CYS A 314 -22.74 -31.19 -34.04
CA CYS A 314 -23.60 -30.60 -35.06
C CYS A 314 -24.78 -29.82 -34.48
N GLU A 315 -25.23 -30.13 -33.25
CA GLU A 315 -26.26 -29.35 -32.58
C GLU A 315 -25.73 -28.02 -32.01
N PHE A 316 -24.50 -28.02 -31.48
CA PHE A 316 -23.86 -26.79 -30.98
C PHE A 316 -23.26 -25.94 -32.11
N PHE A 317 -22.83 -26.58 -33.20
CA PHE A 317 -22.16 -25.98 -34.36
C PHE A 317 -22.75 -26.58 -35.65
N PRO A 318 -23.92 -26.11 -36.11
CA PRO A 318 -24.59 -26.64 -37.31
C PRO A 318 -23.72 -26.59 -38.58
N GLU A 319 -22.82 -25.61 -38.66
CA GLU A 319 -21.91 -25.37 -39.78
C GLU A 319 -20.89 -26.49 -40.02
N ILE A 320 -20.60 -27.33 -39.04
CA ILE A 320 -19.69 -28.48 -39.19
C ILE A 320 -20.41 -29.76 -39.61
N LYS A 321 -21.69 -29.67 -40.02
CA LYS A 321 -22.46 -30.84 -40.48
C LYS A 321 -21.80 -31.45 -41.73
N GLY A 322 -21.21 -32.63 -41.55
CA GLY A 322 -20.47 -33.35 -42.60
C GLY A 322 -18.96 -33.42 -42.36
N LEU A 323 -18.42 -32.65 -41.42
CA LEU A 323 -17.01 -32.69 -41.03
C LEU A 323 -16.64 -34.06 -40.45
N ASP A 324 -15.49 -34.58 -40.87
CA ASP A 324 -14.87 -35.78 -40.31
C ASP A 324 -13.67 -35.39 -39.42
N LEU A 325 -13.86 -35.54 -38.10
CA LEU A 325 -12.86 -35.23 -37.09
C LEU A 325 -11.81 -36.34 -36.90
N THR A 326 -11.98 -37.50 -37.56
CA THR A 326 -11.05 -38.65 -37.46
C THR A 326 -9.89 -38.59 -38.46
N ARG A 327 -9.91 -37.61 -39.38
CA ARG A 327 -8.86 -37.38 -40.39
C ARG A 327 -7.50 -37.08 -39.71
N LYS A 328 -6.40 -37.66 -40.25
CA LYS A 328 -5.04 -37.52 -39.69
C LYS A 328 -4.53 -36.07 -39.80
N ASN A 329 -3.63 -35.68 -38.89
CA ASN A 329 -2.90 -34.40 -38.84
C ASN A 329 -3.66 -33.12 -38.39
N LYS A 330 -4.82 -33.23 -37.73
CA LYS A 330 -5.53 -32.04 -37.21
C LYS A 330 -5.46 -31.92 -35.69
N LYS A 331 -5.11 -30.73 -35.22
CA LYS A 331 -5.19 -30.39 -33.79
C LYS A 331 -6.59 -29.86 -33.49
N VAL A 332 -7.35 -30.60 -32.71
CA VAL A 332 -8.68 -30.20 -32.23
C VAL A 332 -8.57 -29.84 -30.75
N LEU A 333 -9.21 -28.76 -30.33
CA LEU A 333 -9.32 -28.34 -28.94
C LEU A 333 -10.79 -28.31 -28.52
N PHE A 334 -11.12 -29.06 -27.47
CA PHE A 334 -12.39 -28.93 -26.75
C PHE A 334 -12.20 -28.05 -25.52
N ILE A 335 -13.03 -27.02 -25.37
CA ILE A 335 -13.02 -26.16 -24.20
C ILE A 335 -14.29 -26.40 -23.40
N PHE A 336 -14.16 -27.02 -22.23
CA PHE A 336 -15.26 -27.25 -21.30
C PHE A 336 -15.29 -26.14 -20.25
N ASP A 337 -16.18 -25.16 -20.44
CA ASP A 337 -16.28 -24.01 -19.55
C ASP A 337 -17.28 -24.26 -18.41
N GLY A 338 -16.85 -24.07 -17.16
CA GLY A 338 -17.71 -24.08 -15.97
C GLY A 338 -18.02 -25.46 -15.39
N LEU A 339 -17.03 -26.32 -15.13
CA LEU A 339 -17.23 -27.66 -14.53
C LEU A 339 -17.99 -27.63 -13.18
N ASP A 340 -17.88 -26.53 -12.44
CA ASP A 340 -18.63 -26.28 -11.21
C ASP A 340 -20.14 -26.19 -11.43
N GLU A 341 -20.59 -25.94 -12.66
CA GLU A 341 -21.99 -25.91 -13.07
C GLU A 341 -22.44 -27.26 -13.64
N CYS A 342 -21.55 -28.24 -13.76
CA CYS A 342 -21.87 -29.57 -14.28
C CYS A 342 -22.77 -30.35 -13.31
N ARG A 343 -23.96 -30.75 -13.78
CA ARG A 343 -24.91 -31.60 -13.05
C ARG A 343 -24.76 -33.09 -13.36
N LEU A 344 -23.97 -33.43 -14.38
CA LEU A 344 -23.67 -34.82 -14.75
C LEU A 344 -22.85 -35.50 -13.64
N PRO A 345 -23.04 -36.82 -13.43
CA PRO A 345 -22.37 -37.54 -12.36
C PRO A 345 -20.86 -37.76 -12.61
N LEU A 346 -20.38 -37.62 -13.86
CA LEU A 346 -19.00 -37.79 -14.32
C LEU A 346 -18.35 -39.07 -13.79
N LYS A 347 -18.97 -40.23 -14.04
CA LYS A 347 -18.52 -41.52 -13.50
C LYS A 347 -17.32 -42.09 -14.25
N PHE A 348 -16.12 -41.61 -13.94
CA PHE A 348 -14.88 -42.11 -14.57
C PHE A 348 -14.67 -43.62 -14.39
N ASP A 349 -14.91 -44.19 -13.21
CA ASP A 349 -14.66 -45.62 -12.94
C ASP A 349 -15.88 -46.55 -13.11
N GLY A 350 -17.01 -46.01 -13.57
CA GLY A 350 -18.27 -46.76 -13.74
C GLY A 350 -18.86 -46.73 -15.15
N ASN A 351 -18.37 -45.87 -16.04
CA ASN A 351 -18.87 -45.76 -17.41
C ASN A 351 -18.20 -46.75 -18.36
N GLU A 352 -18.97 -47.20 -19.35
CA GLU A 352 -18.47 -48.08 -20.42
C GLU A 352 -17.39 -47.38 -21.27
N ILE A 353 -16.42 -48.14 -21.77
CA ILE A 353 -15.39 -47.61 -22.68
C ILE A 353 -16.05 -47.33 -24.02
N TRP A 354 -15.96 -46.08 -24.47
CA TRP A 354 -16.58 -45.60 -25.70
C TRP A 354 -15.52 -44.98 -26.61
N SER A 355 -15.43 -45.44 -27.86
CA SER A 355 -14.42 -45.00 -28.83
C SER A 355 -14.98 -44.53 -30.18
N ASP A 356 -16.23 -44.87 -30.50
CA ASP A 356 -16.87 -44.45 -31.76
C ASP A 356 -17.57 -43.10 -31.60
N ILE A 357 -17.22 -42.15 -32.48
CA ILE A 357 -17.78 -40.79 -32.50
C ILE A 357 -19.20 -40.73 -33.08
N THR A 358 -19.65 -41.76 -33.80
CA THR A 358 -20.95 -41.79 -34.49
C THR A 358 -22.03 -42.58 -33.75
N SER A 359 -21.64 -43.43 -32.80
CA SER A 359 -22.58 -44.23 -32.02
C SER A 359 -23.18 -43.41 -30.84
N PRO A 360 -24.51 -43.44 -30.63
CA PRO A 360 -25.17 -42.73 -29.52
C PRO A 360 -24.81 -43.30 -28.15
N ALA A 361 -24.57 -42.43 -27.17
CA ALA A 361 -24.37 -42.78 -25.77
C ALA A 361 -24.89 -41.67 -24.84
N PRO A 362 -25.10 -41.95 -23.53
CA PRO A 362 -25.37 -40.91 -22.55
C PRO A 362 -24.23 -39.88 -22.51
N LEU A 363 -24.59 -38.61 -22.32
CA LEU A 363 -23.63 -37.51 -22.29
C LEU A 363 -22.49 -37.70 -21.26
N ASP A 364 -22.82 -38.30 -20.12
CA ASP A 364 -21.84 -38.66 -19.09
C ASP A 364 -20.74 -39.61 -19.59
N VAL A 365 -21.15 -40.62 -20.38
CA VAL A 365 -20.24 -41.61 -20.99
C VAL A 365 -19.37 -40.95 -22.05
N LEU A 366 -19.93 -40.07 -22.89
CA LEU A 366 -19.16 -39.35 -23.91
C LEU A 366 -18.07 -38.47 -23.30
N LEU A 367 -18.41 -37.64 -22.30
CA LEU A 367 -17.47 -36.69 -21.71
C LEU A 367 -16.36 -37.39 -20.94
N THR A 368 -16.69 -38.42 -20.14
CA THR A 368 -15.68 -39.19 -19.40
C THR A 368 -14.70 -39.91 -20.34
N ASN A 369 -15.18 -40.48 -21.45
CA ASN A 369 -14.32 -41.13 -22.44
C ASN A 369 -13.49 -40.15 -23.28
N LEU A 370 -14.02 -38.97 -23.58
CA LEU A 370 -13.27 -37.90 -24.25
C LEU A 370 -12.12 -37.40 -23.36
N ILE A 371 -12.40 -37.12 -22.08
CA ILE A 371 -11.39 -36.70 -21.09
C ILE A 371 -10.34 -37.81 -20.90
N LYS A 372 -10.74 -39.08 -20.71
CA LYS A 372 -9.80 -40.22 -20.60
C LYS A 372 -8.96 -40.45 -21.86
N GLY A 373 -9.43 -40.02 -23.03
CA GLY A 373 -8.74 -40.26 -24.30
C GLY A 373 -9.09 -41.54 -25.02
N ASN A 374 -10.15 -42.22 -24.58
CA ASN A 374 -10.73 -43.32 -25.33
C ASN A 374 -11.42 -42.81 -26.61
N LEU A 375 -11.98 -41.60 -26.54
CA LEU A 375 -12.62 -40.91 -27.64
C LEU A 375 -11.78 -39.71 -28.06
N LEU A 376 -11.35 -39.65 -29.33
CA LEU A 376 -10.42 -38.64 -29.86
C LEU A 376 -9.12 -38.47 -29.03
N PRO A 377 -8.21 -39.47 -29.05
CA PRO A 377 -7.00 -39.49 -28.21
C PRO A 377 -6.01 -38.35 -28.47
N HIS A 378 -6.05 -37.73 -29.66
CA HIS A 378 -5.17 -36.62 -30.04
C HIS A 378 -5.78 -35.23 -29.83
N ALA A 379 -7.03 -35.15 -29.36
CA ALA A 379 -7.66 -33.86 -29.07
C ALA A 379 -7.12 -33.27 -27.75
N HIS A 380 -6.84 -31.98 -27.77
CA HIS A 380 -6.53 -31.20 -26.58
C HIS A 380 -7.81 -30.85 -25.84
N ILE A 381 -7.72 -30.77 -24.52
CA ILE A 381 -8.86 -30.49 -23.65
C ILE A 381 -8.47 -29.38 -22.68
N TRP A 382 -9.28 -28.33 -22.66
CA TRP A 382 -9.16 -27.26 -21.67
C TRP A 382 -10.43 -27.20 -20.83
N ILE A 383 -10.29 -27.31 -19.52
CA ILE A 383 -11.42 -27.32 -18.58
C ILE A 383 -11.26 -26.16 -17.62
N THR A 384 -12.30 -25.33 -17.48
CA THR A 384 -12.32 -24.27 -16.47
C THR A 384 -13.22 -24.65 -15.30
N THR A 385 -12.82 -24.32 -14.08
CA THR A 385 -13.60 -24.66 -12.89
C THR A 385 -13.30 -23.77 -11.69
N ARG A 386 -14.17 -23.79 -10.69
CA ARG A 386 -13.84 -23.35 -9.34
C ARG A 386 -13.09 -24.46 -8.59
N PRO A 387 -12.16 -24.12 -7.67
CA PRO A 387 -11.37 -25.11 -6.95
C PRO A 387 -12.21 -26.20 -6.26
N ALA A 388 -13.36 -25.84 -5.70
CA ALA A 388 -14.28 -26.79 -5.05
C ALA A 388 -14.81 -27.90 -6.00
N ALA A 389 -14.88 -27.66 -7.31
CA ALA A 389 -15.35 -28.63 -8.30
C ALA A 389 -14.22 -29.30 -9.09
N ALA A 390 -12.96 -28.90 -8.89
CA ALA A 390 -11.80 -29.51 -9.55
C ALA A 390 -11.68 -31.01 -9.23
N GLY A 391 -12.07 -31.43 -8.02
CA GLY A 391 -12.06 -32.84 -7.61
C GLY A 391 -13.07 -33.74 -8.34
N LYS A 392 -13.99 -33.19 -9.15
CA LYS A 392 -14.88 -34.00 -10.01
C LYS A 392 -14.11 -34.75 -11.11
N ILE A 393 -12.88 -34.32 -11.43
CA ILE A 393 -12.03 -34.96 -12.44
C ILE A 393 -10.85 -35.63 -11.72
N PRO A 394 -10.60 -36.93 -11.96
CA PRO A 394 -9.44 -37.61 -11.38
C PRO A 394 -8.12 -36.93 -11.78
N PRO A 395 -7.16 -36.75 -10.85
CA PRO A 395 -5.85 -36.17 -11.16
C PRO A 395 -5.10 -36.91 -12.27
N GLU A 396 -5.30 -38.23 -12.38
CA GLU A 396 -4.79 -39.12 -13.44
C GLU A 396 -5.11 -38.60 -14.86
N CYS A 397 -6.22 -37.89 -15.02
CA CYS A 397 -6.74 -37.41 -16.30
C CYS A 397 -6.23 -35.99 -16.66
N ILE A 398 -5.42 -35.37 -15.80
CA ILE A 398 -5.01 -33.97 -15.91
C ILE A 398 -3.48 -33.90 -16.04
N ASP A 399 -2.99 -33.41 -17.17
CA ASP A 399 -1.55 -33.26 -17.40
C ASP A 399 -1.00 -31.96 -16.79
N ARG A 400 -1.84 -30.92 -16.71
CA ARG A 400 -1.44 -29.61 -16.20
C ARG A 400 -2.58 -28.92 -15.46
N VAL A 401 -2.27 -28.39 -14.27
CA VAL A 401 -3.16 -27.51 -13.52
C VAL A 401 -2.64 -26.09 -13.60
N THR A 402 -3.51 -25.14 -13.91
CA THR A 402 -3.22 -23.69 -13.89
C THR A 402 -4.19 -22.98 -12.96
N GLU A 403 -3.75 -21.93 -12.29
CA GLU A 403 -4.58 -21.12 -11.41
C GLU A 403 -4.64 -19.68 -11.90
N VAL A 404 -5.87 -19.19 -12.16
CA VAL A 404 -6.13 -17.78 -12.45
C VAL A 404 -6.19 -17.04 -11.12
N ARG A 405 -5.23 -16.15 -10.89
CA ARG A 405 -5.15 -15.38 -9.65
C ARG A 405 -6.04 -14.14 -9.72
N GLY A 406 -6.09 -13.42 -10.85
CA GLY A 406 -6.90 -12.21 -11.01
C GLY A 406 -6.08 -11.03 -11.53
N PHE A 407 -6.44 -9.81 -11.12
CA PHE A 407 -5.69 -8.59 -11.41
C PHE A 407 -4.66 -8.28 -10.33
N ASN A 408 -3.41 -8.08 -10.73
CA ASN A 408 -2.43 -7.39 -9.89
C ASN A 408 -2.75 -5.89 -9.79
N ASP A 409 -2.01 -5.14 -8.97
CA ASP A 409 -2.32 -3.73 -8.71
C ASP A 409 -2.26 -2.85 -9.98
N GLU A 410 -1.35 -3.13 -10.91
CA GLU A 410 -1.26 -2.43 -12.18
C GLU A 410 -2.46 -2.73 -13.09
N GLN A 411 -2.85 -4.02 -13.18
CA GLN A 411 -3.98 -4.49 -13.98
C GLN A 411 -5.33 -3.96 -13.47
N LYS A 412 -5.47 -3.76 -12.15
CA LYS A 412 -6.66 -3.11 -11.57
C LYS A 412 -6.84 -1.70 -12.16
N GLU A 413 -5.78 -0.91 -12.16
CA GLU A 413 -5.81 0.45 -12.73
C GLU A 413 -6.01 0.42 -14.25
N GLU A 414 -5.34 -0.50 -14.95
CA GLU A 414 -5.48 -0.69 -16.39
C GLU A 414 -6.95 -0.95 -16.77
N TYR A 415 -7.65 -1.81 -16.02
CA TYR A 415 -9.06 -2.08 -16.25
C TYR A 415 -9.91 -0.80 -16.15
N PHE A 416 -9.75 -0.01 -15.07
CA PHE A 416 -10.50 1.24 -14.90
C PHE A 416 -10.18 2.25 -16.02
N ARG A 417 -8.91 2.40 -16.40
CA ARG A 417 -8.49 3.30 -17.50
C ARG A 417 -9.04 2.87 -18.86
N LYS A 418 -9.13 1.55 -19.14
CA LYS A 418 -9.74 1.01 -20.36
C LYS A 418 -11.26 1.17 -20.38
N ARG A 419 -11.89 1.08 -19.21
CA ARG A 419 -13.36 1.09 -19.07
C ARG A 419 -13.97 2.48 -19.27
N PHE A 420 -13.27 3.54 -18.88
CA PHE A 420 -13.77 4.91 -18.99
C PHE A 420 -13.07 5.66 -20.12
N THR A 421 -13.87 6.30 -20.99
CA THR A 421 -13.32 7.17 -22.04
C THR A 421 -12.73 8.45 -21.44
N ASP A 422 -13.31 8.96 -20.35
CA ASP A 422 -12.80 10.10 -19.59
C ASP A 422 -11.76 9.65 -18.56
N GLN A 423 -10.50 10.06 -18.77
CA GLN A 423 -9.39 9.70 -17.90
C GLN A 423 -9.46 10.36 -16.52
N ASN A 424 -10.06 11.56 -16.39
CA ASN A 424 -10.22 12.19 -15.08
C ASN A 424 -11.21 11.42 -14.20
N MET A 425 -12.26 10.87 -14.82
CA MET A 425 -13.20 9.97 -14.15
C MET A 425 -12.52 8.67 -13.73
N ALA A 426 -11.69 8.09 -14.60
CA ALA A 426 -10.91 6.90 -14.29
C ALA A 426 -9.99 7.13 -13.09
N ASP A 427 -9.20 8.21 -13.10
CA ASP A 427 -8.28 8.54 -12.01
C ASP A 427 -9.02 8.81 -10.70
N THR A 428 -10.16 9.53 -10.74
CA THR A 428 -11.00 9.77 -9.55
C THR A 428 -11.54 8.46 -8.95
N ILE A 429 -11.96 7.52 -9.79
CA ILE A 429 -12.44 6.20 -9.35
C ILE A 429 -11.28 5.38 -8.78
N ILE A 430 -10.12 5.37 -9.43
CA ILE A 430 -8.91 4.69 -8.94
C ILE A 430 -8.53 5.22 -7.55
N ASP A 431 -8.47 6.53 -7.38
CA ASP A 431 -8.16 7.18 -6.10
C ASP A 431 -9.19 6.82 -5.03
N HIS A 432 -10.48 6.75 -5.39
CA HIS A 432 -11.52 6.38 -4.45
C HIS A 432 -11.41 4.90 -4.03
N VAL A 433 -11.21 3.99 -4.98
CA VAL A 433 -11.04 2.55 -4.70
C VAL A 433 -9.78 2.33 -3.85
N LYS A 434 -8.68 3.04 -4.13
CA LYS A 434 -7.44 2.96 -3.33
C LYS A 434 -7.60 3.47 -1.90
N LYS A 435 -8.49 4.44 -1.65
CA LYS A 435 -8.79 4.94 -0.30
C LYS A 435 -9.47 3.90 0.60
N SER A 436 -10.17 2.93 0.03
CA SER A 436 -10.74 1.80 0.78
C SER A 436 -9.96 0.53 0.44
N LYS A 437 -9.09 0.11 1.35
CA LYS A 437 -8.20 -1.03 1.08
C LYS A 437 -8.99 -2.32 0.93
N SER A 438 -10.10 -2.44 1.63
CA SER A 438 -11.05 -3.55 1.45
C SER A 438 -11.60 -3.61 0.02
N LEU A 439 -12.05 -2.49 -0.55
CA LEU A 439 -12.53 -2.44 -1.93
C LEU A 439 -11.39 -2.70 -2.93
N PHE A 440 -10.22 -2.12 -2.69
CA PHE A 440 -9.04 -2.33 -3.54
C PHE A 440 -8.56 -3.80 -3.56
N ILE A 441 -8.62 -4.50 -2.43
CA ILE A 441 -8.34 -5.93 -2.32
C ILE A 441 -9.36 -6.73 -3.12
N MET A 442 -10.65 -6.43 -2.98
CA MET A 442 -11.72 -7.11 -3.70
C MET A 442 -11.62 -6.91 -5.22
N CYS A 443 -11.15 -5.74 -5.68
CA CYS A 443 -10.85 -5.48 -7.09
C CYS A 443 -9.74 -6.37 -7.68
N HIS A 444 -9.10 -7.23 -6.89
CA HIS A 444 -8.33 -8.36 -7.45
C HIS A 444 -9.19 -9.25 -8.36
N ILE A 445 -10.49 -9.39 -8.08
CA ILE A 445 -11.44 -10.07 -8.96
C ILE A 445 -12.09 -9.06 -9.90
N PRO A 446 -12.00 -9.24 -11.23
CA PRO A 446 -12.53 -8.32 -12.22
C PRO A 446 -14.02 -7.98 -12.06
N VAL A 447 -14.85 -8.92 -11.57
CA VAL A 447 -16.28 -8.64 -11.32
C VAL A 447 -16.49 -7.51 -10.30
N PHE A 448 -15.63 -7.42 -9.27
CA PHE A 448 -15.69 -6.34 -8.30
C PHE A 448 -15.20 -5.03 -8.90
N CYS A 449 -14.22 -5.04 -9.82
CA CYS A 449 -13.88 -3.85 -10.59
C CYS A 449 -15.07 -3.33 -11.40
N TRP A 450 -15.82 -4.24 -12.05
CA TRP A 450 -17.02 -3.88 -12.81
C TRP A 450 -18.12 -3.30 -11.92
N ILE A 451 -18.41 -3.92 -10.77
CA ILE A 451 -19.39 -3.42 -9.80
C ILE A 451 -18.95 -2.05 -9.28
N SER A 452 -17.69 -1.90 -8.89
CA SER A 452 -17.13 -0.64 -8.39
C SER A 452 -17.18 0.47 -9.43
N ALA A 453 -16.80 0.19 -10.67
CA ALA A 453 -16.90 1.11 -11.79
C ALA A 453 -18.35 1.57 -12.00
N THR A 454 -19.30 0.62 -12.03
CA THR A 454 -20.73 0.91 -12.27
C THR A 454 -21.33 1.79 -11.17
N VAL A 455 -21.07 1.46 -9.90
CA VAL A 455 -21.62 2.19 -8.75
C VAL A 455 -21.00 3.60 -8.64
N LEU A 456 -19.67 3.68 -8.68
CA LEU A 456 -18.97 4.96 -8.49
C LEU A 456 -19.21 5.91 -9.66
N GLN A 457 -19.27 5.41 -10.90
CA GLN A 457 -19.66 6.22 -12.06
C GLN A 457 -21.03 6.88 -11.84
N ASN A 458 -22.03 6.10 -11.43
CA ASN A 458 -23.38 6.62 -11.23
C ASN A 458 -23.47 7.64 -10.08
N ILE A 459 -22.73 7.44 -8.98
CA ILE A 459 -22.67 8.40 -7.87
C ILE A 459 -22.01 9.71 -8.33
N LEU A 460 -20.88 9.64 -9.03
CA LEU A 460 -20.15 10.81 -9.51
C LEU A 460 -20.96 11.60 -10.56
N GLU A 461 -21.64 10.91 -11.48
CA GLU A 461 -22.50 11.54 -12.48
C GLU A 461 -23.69 12.27 -11.84
N LYS A 462 -24.30 11.73 -10.78
CA LYS A 462 -25.36 12.41 -10.02
C LYS A 462 -24.83 13.67 -9.33
N LYS A 463 -23.69 13.56 -8.62
CA LYS A 463 -23.04 14.70 -7.96
C LYS A 463 -22.71 15.83 -8.94
N SER A 464 -22.34 15.50 -10.18
CA SER A 464 -22.07 16.51 -11.22
C SER A 464 -23.31 17.23 -11.74
N LYS A 465 -24.50 16.61 -11.66
CA LYS A 465 -25.78 17.18 -12.11
C LYS A 465 -26.44 18.06 -11.06
N ASP A 466 -26.22 17.78 -9.77
CA ASP A 466 -26.81 18.54 -8.66
C ASP A 466 -26.03 19.83 -8.32
N GLN A 467 -24.85 20.06 -8.91
CA GLN A 467 -24.05 21.28 -8.74
C GLN A 467 -24.66 22.56 -9.39
N THR A 468 -25.88 22.50 -9.92
CA THR A 468 -26.60 23.69 -10.42
C THR A 468 -27.49 24.38 -9.39
N ASP A 469 -27.68 23.82 -8.19
CA ASP A 469 -28.43 24.47 -7.10
C ASP A 469 -27.50 24.77 -5.89
N ASP A 470 -27.26 26.07 -5.65
CA ASP A 470 -26.34 26.65 -4.64
C ASP A 470 -26.74 26.44 -3.17
N THR A 471 -27.49 25.40 -2.82
CA THR A 471 -27.87 25.13 -1.43
C THR A 471 -27.83 23.66 -1.08
N GLN A 472 -26.64 23.14 -0.78
CA GLN A 472 -26.34 22.30 0.40
C GLN A 472 -24.86 21.90 0.40
N GLU A 473 -24.19 22.09 1.53
CA GLU A 473 -22.85 21.55 1.78
C GLU A 473 -22.86 20.04 1.47
N SER A 474 -21.96 19.64 0.58
CA SER A 474 -21.82 18.28 0.08
C SER A 474 -21.61 17.30 1.24
N ASN A 475 -22.60 16.44 1.52
CA ASN A 475 -22.38 15.28 2.37
C ASN A 475 -21.34 14.38 1.69
N THR A 476 -20.15 14.31 2.29
CA THR A 476 -19.10 13.34 1.97
C THR A 476 -19.50 11.89 2.32
N ASP A 477 -20.68 11.70 2.91
CA ASP A 477 -21.17 10.48 3.53
C ASP A 477 -21.82 9.48 2.55
N ASP A 478 -22.11 9.88 1.31
CA ASP A 478 -22.89 9.06 0.36
C ASP A 478 -22.02 8.18 -0.57
N THR A 479 -20.72 8.02 -0.26
CA THR A 479 -19.81 7.21 -1.07
C THR A 479 -19.46 5.92 -0.32
N PRO A 480 -19.76 4.74 -0.89
CA PRO A 480 -19.65 3.45 -0.20
C PRO A 480 -18.21 3.10 0.21
N ARG A 481 -18.02 2.74 1.48
CA ARG A 481 -16.74 2.30 2.05
C ARG A 481 -16.68 0.80 2.33
N THR A 482 -17.82 0.20 2.67
CA THR A 482 -17.94 -1.24 2.94
C THR A 482 -18.49 -2.01 1.74
N LEU A 483 -18.33 -3.33 1.75
CA LEU A 483 -18.84 -4.18 0.68
C LEU A 483 -20.37 -4.17 0.66
N THR A 484 -21.02 -4.17 1.83
CA THR A 484 -22.48 -4.09 1.90
C THR A 484 -23.00 -2.79 1.30
N GLN A 485 -22.36 -1.65 1.59
CA GLN A 485 -22.74 -0.37 0.98
C GLN A 485 -22.62 -0.42 -0.54
N MET A 486 -21.49 -0.91 -1.08
CA MET A 486 -21.31 -1.09 -2.52
C MET A 486 -22.45 -1.90 -3.15
N TYR A 487 -22.83 -3.01 -2.54
CA TYR A 487 -23.88 -3.89 -3.06
C TYR A 487 -25.27 -3.29 -2.89
N THR A 488 -25.54 -2.54 -1.82
CA THR A 488 -26.79 -1.80 -1.66
C THR A 488 -26.97 -0.75 -2.76
N HIS A 489 -25.92 0.04 -3.06
CA HIS A 489 -25.95 0.99 -4.18
C HIS A 489 -26.11 0.28 -5.53
N PHE A 490 -25.41 -0.83 -5.73
CA PHE A 490 -25.51 -1.65 -6.95
C PHE A 490 -26.93 -2.19 -7.12
N PHE A 491 -27.51 -2.80 -6.09
CA PHE A 491 -28.88 -3.34 -6.08
C PHE A 491 -29.91 -2.26 -6.42
N HIS A 492 -29.86 -1.13 -5.71
CA HIS A 492 -30.74 0.01 -5.95
C HIS A 492 -30.65 0.50 -7.42
N PHE A 493 -29.44 0.61 -7.95
CA PHE A 493 -29.22 1.01 -9.33
C PHE A 493 -29.76 0.01 -10.36
N GLN A 494 -29.57 -1.30 -10.14
CA GLN A 494 -30.09 -2.34 -11.03
C GLN A 494 -31.62 -2.34 -11.06
N ILE A 495 -32.27 -2.23 -9.90
CA ILE A 495 -33.72 -2.12 -9.82
C ILE A 495 -34.21 -0.87 -10.56
N GLN A 496 -33.58 0.29 -10.35
CA GLN A 496 -33.94 1.53 -11.05
C GLN A 496 -33.81 1.40 -12.58
N GLN A 497 -32.75 0.76 -13.07
CA GLN A 497 -32.54 0.54 -14.51
C GLN A 497 -33.55 -0.45 -15.10
N SER A 498 -33.87 -1.52 -14.39
CA SER A 498 -34.86 -2.51 -14.84
C SER A 498 -36.23 -1.85 -15.04
N ARG A 499 -36.69 -1.03 -14.08
CA ARG A 499 -37.98 -0.32 -14.18
C ARG A 499 -38.04 0.68 -15.33
N ARG A 500 -36.97 1.45 -15.54
CA ARG A 500 -36.88 2.37 -16.69
C ARG A 500 -37.02 1.63 -18.03
N LYS A 501 -36.51 0.39 -18.10
CA LYS A 501 -36.52 -0.42 -19.31
C LYS A 501 -37.86 -1.12 -19.56
N TYR A 502 -38.50 -1.66 -18.52
CA TYR A 502 -39.68 -2.52 -18.65
C TYR A 502 -41.00 -1.84 -18.29
N ASP A 503 -41.00 -0.92 -17.31
CA ASP A 503 -42.21 -0.24 -16.82
C ASP A 503 -42.39 1.15 -17.44
N GLY A 504 -41.32 1.72 -18.03
CA GLY A 504 -41.34 3.07 -18.63
C GLY A 504 -41.46 4.21 -17.62
N GLU A 505 -41.36 3.92 -16.31
CA GLU A 505 -41.38 4.90 -15.23
C GLU A 505 -40.03 5.62 -15.11
N TYR A 506 -40.07 6.96 -15.10
CA TYR A 506 -38.89 7.84 -14.97
C TYR A 506 -38.83 8.56 -13.61
N SER A 507 -39.47 8.01 -12.56
CA SER A 507 -39.43 8.63 -11.23
C SER A 507 -38.04 8.52 -10.58
N PRO A 508 -37.59 9.55 -9.83
CA PRO A 508 -36.41 9.45 -8.98
C PRO A 508 -36.61 8.46 -7.83
N ASP A 509 -37.83 8.40 -7.29
CA ASP A 509 -38.23 7.50 -6.20
C ASP A 509 -38.57 6.11 -6.74
N ILE A 510 -37.94 5.08 -6.14
CA ILE A 510 -38.21 3.68 -6.44
C ILE A 510 -39.46 3.25 -5.66
N SER A 511 -40.52 2.90 -6.37
CA SER A 511 -41.54 1.99 -5.82
C SER A 511 -40.91 0.59 -5.74
N TRP A 512 -41.07 -0.16 -4.65
CA TRP A 512 -40.50 -1.51 -4.55
C TRP A 512 -41.54 -2.55 -4.96
N ASP A 513 -41.16 -3.54 -5.79
CA ASP A 513 -42.00 -4.72 -6.00
C ASP A 513 -41.64 -5.77 -4.94
N MET A 514 -42.28 -5.64 -3.79
CA MET A 514 -42.00 -6.46 -2.60
C MET A 514 -42.15 -7.95 -2.87
N ASP A 515 -43.17 -8.35 -3.62
CA ASP A 515 -43.43 -9.78 -3.87
C ASP A 515 -42.39 -10.37 -4.83
N SER A 516 -42.01 -9.62 -5.87
CA SER A 516 -40.95 -10.02 -6.79
C SER A 516 -39.58 -10.09 -6.12
N ILE A 517 -39.22 -9.12 -5.27
CA ILE A 517 -37.93 -9.12 -4.56
C ILE A 517 -37.90 -10.23 -3.51
N TYR A 518 -39.00 -10.44 -2.77
CA TYR A 518 -39.11 -11.52 -1.80
C TYR A 518 -38.95 -12.90 -2.45
N SER A 519 -39.60 -13.12 -3.59
CA SER A 519 -39.52 -14.40 -4.33
C SER A 519 -38.12 -14.64 -4.90
N LEU A 520 -37.49 -13.60 -5.47
CA LEU A 520 -36.11 -13.68 -5.94
C LEU A 520 -35.13 -13.98 -4.80
N GLY A 521 -35.35 -13.36 -3.64
CA GLY A 521 -34.54 -13.59 -2.45
C GLY A 521 -34.71 -14.99 -1.86
N LYS A 522 -35.93 -15.53 -1.88
CA LYS A 522 -36.20 -16.93 -1.53
C LYS A 522 -35.39 -17.88 -2.42
N LEU A 523 -35.46 -17.67 -3.74
CA LEU A 523 -34.68 -18.45 -4.71
C LEU A 523 -33.17 -18.35 -4.43
N ALA A 524 -32.66 -17.14 -4.21
CA ALA A 524 -31.24 -16.92 -3.91
C ALA A 524 -30.79 -17.71 -2.67
N PHE A 525 -31.57 -17.65 -1.59
CA PHE A 525 -31.26 -18.31 -0.32
C PHE A 525 -31.34 -19.85 -0.43
N GLU A 526 -32.41 -20.39 -1.02
CA GLU A 526 -32.55 -21.85 -1.17
C GLU A 526 -31.48 -22.45 -2.07
N GLN A 527 -31.15 -21.80 -3.19
CA GLN A 527 -30.09 -22.27 -4.09
C GLN A 527 -28.71 -22.10 -3.45
N LEU A 528 -28.51 -21.09 -2.58
CA LEU A 528 -27.27 -20.93 -1.81
C LEU A 528 -27.09 -22.09 -0.81
N GLN A 529 -28.16 -22.47 -0.09
CA GLN A 529 -28.14 -23.63 0.81
C GLN A 529 -27.92 -24.96 0.09
N LYS A 530 -28.49 -25.11 -1.12
CA LYS A 530 -28.28 -26.28 -1.98
C LYS A 530 -26.90 -26.27 -2.68
N ASN A 531 -26.14 -25.17 -2.57
CA ASN A 531 -24.87 -24.92 -3.26
C ASN A 531 -24.97 -25.03 -4.80
N ASN A 532 -26.11 -24.59 -5.36
CA ASN A 532 -26.39 -24.58 -6.78
C ASN A 532 -26.11 -23.21 -7.38
N LEU A 533 -25.34 -23.16 -8.48
CA LEU A 533 -25.04 -21.93 -9.23
C LEU A 533 -26.05 -21.62 -10.35
N ILE A 534 -26.67 -22.67 -10.88
CA ILE A 534 -27.62 -22.58 -11.99
C ILE A 534 -28.94 -23.19 -11.56
N PHE A 535 -30.04 -22.65 -12.08
CA PHE A 535 -31.40 -23.05 -11.79
C PHE A 535 -32.26 -22.97 -13.07
N TYR A 536 -33.39 -23.68 -13.06
CA TYR A 536 -34.24 -23.91 -14.22
C TYR A 536 -35.66 -23.35 -13.98
N GLU A 537 -36.51 -23.43 -14.99
CA GLU A 537 -37.91 -23.01 -14.90
C GLU A 537 -38.65 -23.66 -13.71
N SER A 538 -38.38 -24.93 -13.41
CA SER A 538 -38.97 -25.61 -12.25
C SER A 538 -38.55 -25.00 -10.90
N ASP A 539 -37.30 -24.54 -10.77
CA ASP A 539 -36.79 -23.92 -9.56
C ASP A 539 -37.43 -22.53 -9.34
N LEU A 540 -37.70 -21.80 -10.42
CA LEU A 540 -38.40 -20.50 -10.41
C LEU A 540 -39.86 -20.66 -9.98
N GLU A 541 -40.55 -21.66 -10.53
CA GLU A 541 -41.95 -21.98 -10.20
C GLU A 541 -42.11 -22.38 -8.71
N GLU A 542 -41.19 -23.18 -8.17
CA GLU A 542 -41.17 -23.57 -6.75
C GLU A 542 -41.04 -22.34 -5.82
N CYS A 543 -40.34 -21.31 -6.27
CA CYS A 543 -40.17 -20.05 -5.55
C CYS A 543 -41.30 -19.03 -5.79
N GLY A 544 -42.30 -19.38 -6.61
CA GLY A 544 -43.43 -18.49 -6.94
C GLY A 544 -43.08 -17.38 -7.94
N ILE A 545 -42.00 -17.52 -8.70
CA ILE A 545 -41.59 -16.56 -9.72
C ILE A 545 -42.23 -16.93 -11.05
N ASP A 546 -43.01 -16.03 -11.61
CA ASP A 546 -43.55 -16.17 -12.96
C ASP A 546 -42.41 -16.11 -13.99
N VAL A 547 -42.23 -17.20 -14.75
CA VAL A 547 -41.19 -17.34 -15.79
C VAL A 547 -41.28 -16.21 -16.83
N SER A 548 -42.47 -15.68 -17.10
CA SER A 548 -42.68 -14.55 -18.01
C SER A 548 -42.21 -13.20 -17.45
N LYS A 549 -42.07 -13.08 -16.12
CA LYS A 549 -41.50 -11.94 -15.41
C LYS A 549 -40.03 -12.12 -15.04
N ALA A 550 -39.47 -13.33 -15.17
CA ALA A 550 -38.07 -13.59 -14.86
C ALA A 550 -37.09 -12.73 -15.70
N SER A 551 -37.51 -12.28 -16.89
CA SER A 551 -36.76 -11.32 -17.72
C SER A 551 -36.66 -9.91 -17.11
N VAL A 552 -37.52 -9.55 -16.15
CA VAL A 552 -37.52 -8.25 -15.47
C VAL A 552 -36.32 -8.11 -14.52
N TYR A 553 -35.81 -9.23 -13.99
CA TYR A 553 -34.57 -9.25 -13.18
C TYR A 553 -33.29 -9.23 -14.02
N SER A 554 -33.40 -8.96 -15.33
CA SER A 554 -32.25 -8.68 -16.20
C SER A 554 -31.38 -7.65 -15.49
N GLY A 555 -30.11 -7.99 -15.20
CA GLY A 555 -29.17 -7.15 -14.43
C GLY A 555 -28.77 -7.71 -13.07
N MET A 556 -29.52 -8.67 -12.54
CA MET A 556 -29.18 -9.43 -11.33
C MET A 556 -29.14 -10.93 -11.62
N CYS A 557 -30.08 -11.40 -12.44
CA CYS A 557 -30.10 -12.72 -13.04
C CYS A 557 -29.89 -12.62 -14.55
N THR A 558 -29.11 -13.55 -15.10
CA THR A 558 -28.96 -13.72 -16.54
C THR A 558 -29.79 -14.92 -17.00
N GLN A 559 -30.72 -14.66 -17.92
CA GLN A 559 -31.41 -15.68 -18.69
C GLN A 559 -30.55 -16.03 -19.91
N ILE A 560 -30.14 -17.29 -20.04
CA ILE A 560 -29.38 -17.76 -21.20
C ILE A 560 -30.37 -18.48 -22.12
N PHE A 561 -30.70 -17.82 -23.23
CA PHE A 561 -31.58 -18.36 -24.25
C PHE A 561 -30.74 -18.93 -25.40
N LYS A 562 -31.04 -20.16 -25.84
CA LYS A 562 -30.48 -20.72 -27.07
C LYS A 562 -31.59 -20.88 -28.11
N GLN A 563 -31.81 -19.83 -28.91
CA GLN A 563 -32.48 -19.93 -30.21
C GLN A 563 -31.48 -19.51 -31.28
N GLU A 564 -30.79 -20.48 -31.88
CA GLU A 564 -30.01 -20.18 -33.10
C GLU A 564 -30.40 -21.06 -34.31
N THR A 565 -31.34 -22.02 -34.17
CA THR A 565 -31.74 -22.90 -35.29
C THR A 565 -33.18 -23.41 -35.24
N GLY A 566 -34.07 -22.74 -34.49
CA GLY A 566 -35.47 -23.20 -34.35
C GLY A 566 -35.68 -24.39 -33.40
N ILE A 567 -34.63 -24.83 -32.70
CA ILE A 567 -34.72 -25.82 -31.61
C ILE A 567 -34.55 -25.08 -30.28
N ILE A 568 -35.62 -24.99 -29.49
CA ILE A 568 -35.56 -24.48 -28.11
C ILE A 568 -35.06 -25.62 -27.24
N LEU A 569 -33.84 -25.47 -26.72
CA LEU A 569 -33.17 -26.48 -25.89
C LEU A 569 -33.59 -26.42 -24.40
N GLY A 570 -34.22 -25.32 -23.99
CA GLY A 570 -34.63 -25.01 -22.62
C GLY A 570 -33.98 -23.73 -22.10
N THR A 571 -34.55 -23.13 -21.06
CA THR A 571 -34.04 -21.88 -20.46
C THR A 571 -33.21 -22.18 -19.21
N VAL A 572 -32.00 -21.61 -19.12
CA VAL A 572 -31.14 -21.70 -17.93
C VAL A 572 -31.00 -20.33 -17.30
N TYR A 573 -31.08 -20.29 -15.98
CA TYR A 573 -30.95 -19.08 -15.20
C TYR A 573 -29.78 -19.21 -14.20
N CYS A 574 -29.10 -18.09 -13.97
CA CYS A 574 -28.09 -17.95 -12.92
C CYS A 574 -27.99 -16.48 -12.50
N PHE A 575 -27.48 -16.24 -11.30
CA PHE A 575 -27.05 -14.90 -10.92
C PHE A 575 -25.77 -14.54 -11.68
N ILE A 576 -25.58 -13.26 -11.98
CA ILE A 576 -24.38 -12.78 -12.69
C ILE A 576 -23.09 -13.17 -11.96
N HIS A 577 -23.15 -13.16 -10.63
CA HIS A 577 -22.06 -13.58 -9.76
C HIS A 577 -22.60 -14.14 -8.44
N LEU A 578 -21.87 -15.07 -7.80
CA LEU A 578 -22.25 -15.67 -6.52
C LEU A 578 -22.45 -14.62 -5.42
N SER A 579 -21.62 -13.59 -5.39
CA SER A 579 -21.77 -12.50 -4.41
C SER A 579 -23.08 -11.73 -4.52
N ILE A 580 -23.68 -11.66 -5.72
CA ILE A 580 -24.99 -11.04 -5.92
C ILE A 580 -26.07 -11.95 -5.33
N GLN A 581 -25.95 -13.27 -5.53
CA GLN A 581 -26.84 -14.25 -4.91
C GLN A 581 -26.75 -14.17 -3.38
N GLU A 582 -25.54 -14.13 -2.80
CA GLU A 582 -25.30 -14.04 -1.36
C GLU A 582 -25.88 -12.73 -0.77
N PHE A 583 -25.75 -11.61 -1.48
CA PHE A 583 -26.35 -10.33 -1.06
C PHE A 583 -27.89 -10.38 -1.05
N ILE A 584 -28.51 -10.86 -2.14
CA ILE A 584 -29.97 -10.96 -2.22
C ILE A 584 -30.50 -11.97 -1.20
N ALA A 585 -29.79 -13.06 -0.96
CA ALA A 585 -30.11 -14.02 0.10
C ALA A 585 -30.06 -13.37 1.50
N ALA A 586 -29.06 -12.53 1.77
CA ALA A 586 -28.96 -11.80 3.04
C ALA A 586 -30.12 -10.79 3.20
N LEU A 587 -30.51 -10.11 2.12
CA LEU A 587 -31.68 -9.24 2.09
C LEU A 587 -32.98 -10.01 2.34
N TYR A 588 -33.11 -11.22 1.77
CA TYR A 588 -34.22 -12.12 2.03
C TYR A 588 -34.34 -12.51 3.49
N ALA A 589 -33.23 -12.81 4.16
CA ALA A 589 -33.25 -13.19 5.57
C ALA A 589 -33.84 -12.07 6.46
N HIS A 590 -33.53 -10.79 6.17
CA HIS A 590 -34.18 -9.64 6.82
C HIS A 590 -35.68 -9.57 6.50
N LEU A 591 -36.04 -9.66 5.21
CA LEU A 591 -37.45 -9.60 4.78
C LEU A 591 -38.30 -10.76 5.34
N PHE A 592 -37.72 -11.95 5.45
CA PHE A 592 -38.34 -13.14 6.01
C PHE A 592 -38.61 -12.96 7.50
N LEU A 593 -37.65 -12.40 8.25
CA LEU A 593 -37.82 -12.07 9.66
C LEU A 593 -38.93 -11.02 9.84
N ASP A 594 -38.94 -9.94 9.05
CA ASP A 594 -39.95 -8.89 9.13
C ASP A 594 -41.37 -9.43 8.89
N LYS A 595 -41.53 -10.30 7.88
CA LYS A 595 -42.83 -10.85 7.46
C LYS A 595 -43.33 -11.99 8.35
N ASN A 596 -42.45 -12.92 8.73
CA ASN A 596 -42.82 -14.18 9.39
C ASN A 596 -42.47 -14.21 10.88
N LYS A 597 -41.66 -13.26 11.38
CA LYS A 597 -41.12 -13.20 12.75
C LYS A 597 -40.44 -14.51 13.18
N LYS A 598 -39.78 -15.17 12.22
CA LYS A 598 -39.06 -16.44 12.35
C LYS A 598 -37.66 -16.34 11.76
N ASN A 599 -36.77 -17.20 12.24
CA ASN A 599 -35.43 -17.36 11.69
C ASN A 599 -35.46 -18.17 10.39
N VAL A 600 -34.80 -17.66 9.35
CA VAL A 600 -34.74 -18.31 8.01
C VAL A 600 -34.05 -19.68 8.04
N PHE A 601 -33.24 -19.97 9.07
CA PHE A 601 -32.56 -21.26 9.23
C PHE A 601 -33.40 -22.36 9.91
N VAL A 602 -34.61 -22.04 10.40
CA VAL A 602 -35.48 -23.01 11.09
C VAL A 602 -36.37 -23.74 10.08
N GLN A 603 -36.18 -25.06 9.94
CA GLN A 603 -37.00 -25.91 9.06
C GLN A 603 -38.44 -26.07 9.58
N GLU A 604 -39.41 -26.12 8.66
CA GLU A 604 -40.85 -26.20 8.95
C GLU A 604 -41.31 -27.45 9.74
N HIS A 605 -40.43 -28.43 9.99
CA HIS A 605 -40.75 -29.71 10.62
C HIS A 605 -40.55 -29.79 12.15
N MET A 606 -40.13 -28.69 12.81
CA MET A 606 -40.01 -28.64 14.27
C MET A 606 -41.20 -27.85 14.87
N GLU A 607 -41.88 -28.44 15.86
CA GLU A 607 -43.15 -27.94 16.42
C GLU A 607 -43.11 -26.48 16.97
N PRO A 608 -44.26 -25.78 16.98
CA PRO A 608 -44.35 -24.34 17.17
C PRO A 608 -44.45 -23.95 18.65
N GLU A 609 -43.32 -23.84 19.35
CA GLU A 609 -43.23 -22.86 20.43
C GLU A 609 -42.87 -21.52 19.79
N ALA A 610 -43.89 -20.72 19.52
CA ALA A 610 -43.78 -19.38 18.92
C ALA A 610 -43.01 -18.43 19.84
N GLN A 611 -41.68 -18.52 19.85
CA GLN A 611 -40.83 -17.41 20.27
C GLN A 611 -40.69 -16.48 19.07
N ASN A 612 -41.09 -15.22 19.23
CA ASN A 612 -40.83 -14.19 18.23
C ASN A 612 -39.31 -14.05 18.09
N GLU A 613 -38.77 -14.43 16.92
CA GLU A 613 -37.35 -14.29 16.65
C GLU A 613 -36.99 -12.81 16.59
N THR A 614 -35.87 -12.44 17.22
CA THR A 614 -35.33 -11.07 17.15
C THR A 614 -34.27 -10.99 16.05
N LEU A 615 -34.01 -9.77 15.54
CA LEU A 615 -32.91 -9.56 14.59
C LEU A 615 -31.58 -10.03 15.16
N THR A 616 -31.28 -9.72 16.43
CA THR A 616 -30.07 -10.20 17.10
C THR A 616 -30.00 -11.73 17.15
N GLY A 617 -31.12 -12.42 17.39
CA GLY A 617 -31.20 -13.89 17.36
C GLY A 617 -30.86 -14.48 15.98
N LEU A 618 -31.40 -13.88 14.92
CA LEU A 618 -31.08 -14.24 13.54
C LEU A 618 -29.58 -14.04 13.25
N LEU A 619 -29.02 -12.88 13.62
CA LEU A 619 -27.61 -12.57 13.40
C LEU A 619 -26.68 -13.54 14.14
N LYS A 620 -26.95 -13.86 15.41
CA LYS A 620 -26.17 -14.84 16.19
C LYS A 620 -26.20 -16.22 15.55
N THR A 621 -27.39 -16.67 15.12
CA THR A 621 -27.56 -17.96 14.43
C THR A 621 -26.78 -17.99 13.11
N ALA A 622 -26.79 -16.89 12.35
CA ALA A 622 -26.04 -16.79 11.11
C ALA A 622 -24.52 -16.84 11.34
N VAL A 623 -24.02 -16.20 12.41
CA VAL A 623 -22.61 -16.30 12.83
C VAL A 623 -22.24 -17.76 13.10
N ASP A 624 -23.04 -18.47 13.90
CA ASP A 624 -22.77 -19.88 14.21
C ASP A 624 -22.80 -20.76 12.95
N LYS A 625 -23.80 -20.59 12.07
CA LYS A 625 -23.89 -21.34 10.81
C LYS A 625 -22.72 -21.06 9.87
N ALA A 626 -22.24 -19.83 9.80
CA ALA A 626 -21.07 -19.49 9.00
C ALA A 626 -19.79 -20.09 9.60
N LEU A 627 -19.66 -20.18 10.92
CA LEU A 627 -18.52 -20.83 11.57
C LEU A 627 -18.54 -22.36 11.38
N GLU A 628 -19.73 -22.98 11.39
CA GLU A 628 -19.93 -24.43 11.10
C GLU A 628 -19.65 -24.81 9.63
N SER A 629 -19.66 -23.85 8.70
CA SER A 629 -19.60 -24.10 7.26
C SER A 629 -18.19 -24.44 6.77
N ASP A 630 -17.78 -25.71 6.68
CA ASP A 630 -16.41 -26.14 6.32
C ASP A 630 -15.76 -25.38 5.16
N ASN A 631 -16.49 -25.17 4.06
CA ASN A 631 -15.98 -24.47 2.89
C ASN A 631 -16.14 -22.94 2.94
N GLY A 632 -16.89 -22.36 3.88
CA GLY A 632 -17.09 -20.90 4.00
C GLY A 632 -18.18 -20.29 3.11
N HIS A 633 -19.08 -21.11 2.53
CA HIS A 633 -20.15 -20.64 1.62
C HIS A 633 -21.18 -19.66 2.21
N LEU A 634 -21.14 -19.41 3.53
CA LEU A 634 -22.00 -18.45 4.19
C LEU A 634 -21.26 -17.19 4.66
N ASP A 635 -19.95 -17.10 4.41
CA ASP A 635 -19.11 -16.00 4.91
C ASP A 635 -19.57 -14.65 4.37
N LEU A 636 -19.73 -14.55 3.04
CA LEU A 636 -20.14 -13.30 2.41
C LEU A 636 -21.61 -12.98 2.69
N PHE A 637 -22.47 -14.00 2.70
CA PHE A 637 -23.85 -13.87 3.16
C PHE A 637 -23.91 -13.26 4.57
N LEU A 638 -23.08 -13.75 5.50
CA LEU A 638 -23.01 -13.23 6.87
C LEU A 638 -22.55 -11.78 6.90
N ARG A 639 -21.48 -11.44 6.16
CA ARG A 639 -20.97 -10.06 6.03
C ARG A 639 -22.08 -9.11 5.56
N PHE A 640 -22.81 -9.47 4.51
CA PHE A 640 -23.95 -8.67 4.03
C PHE A 640 -25.09 -8.59 5.03
N LEU A 641 -25.44 -9.71 5.69
CA LEU A 641 -26.53 -9.75 6.66
C LEU A 641 -26.28 -8.80 7.83
N LEU A 642 -25.05 -8.81 8.35
CA LEU A 642 -24.59 -7.90 9.40
C LEU A 642 -24.52 -6.46 8.91
N GLY A 643 -23.96 -6.20 7.73
CA GLY A 643 -23.92 -4.85 7.16
C GLY A 643 -25.32 -4.24 6.93
N LEU A 644 -26.31 -5.04 6.50
CA LEU A 644 -27.71 -4.62 6.33
C LEU A 644 -28.43 -4.35 7.66
N SER A 645 -27.89 -4.86 8.78
CA SER A 645 -28.41 -4.57 10.11
C SER A 645 -28.11 -3.13 10.56
N LEU A 646 -27.08 -2.49 10.01
CA LEU A 646 -26.74 -1.10 10.31
C LEU A 646 -27.73 -0.11 9.69
N GLU A 647 -28.15 0.88 10.49
CA GLU A 647 -29.04 1.95 10.05
C GLU A 647 -28.45 2.77 8.89
N SER A 648 -27.14 3.01 8.88
CA SER A 648 -26.45 3.78 7.83
C SER A 648 -26.59 3.17 6.44
N ASN A 649 -26.83 1.86 6.34
CA ASN A 649 -26.89 1.14 5.08
C ASN A 649 -28.34 0.95 4.58
N ARG A 650 -29.33 1.39 5.36
CA ARG A 650 -30.76 1.29 5.05
C ARG A 650 -31.40 2.45 4.26
N PRO A 651 -30.85 3.69 4.16
CA PRO A 651 -31.53 4.78 3.46
C PRO A 651 -31.92 4.44 2.02
N LEU A 652 -31.02 3.77 1.29
CA LEU A 652 -31.27 3.33 -0.09
C LEU A 652 -32.23 2.14 -0.22
N LEU A 653 -32.59 1.49 0.90
CA LEU A 653 -33.56 0.39 0.96
C LEU A 653 -34.84 0.81 1.69
N GLN A 654 -35.04 2.11 1.90
CA GLN A 654 -36.22 2.64 2.57
C GLN A 654 -37.49 2.27 1.79
N GLY A 655 -38.45 1.67 2.49
CA GLY A 655 -39.68 1.11 1.89
C GLY A 655 -39.61 -0.38 1.58
N LEU A 656 -38.40 -0.97 1.50
CA LEU A 656 -38.19 -2.42 1.37
C LEU A 656 -38.00 -3.07 2.74
N LEU A 657 -37.15 -2.49 3.60
CA LEU A 657 -36.95 -2.93 4.97
C LEU A 657 -37.74 -2.03 5.94
N SER A 658 -38.32 -2.63 6.98
CA SER A 658 -39.07 -1.85 7.98
C SER A 658 -38.14 -0.97 8.83
N GLN A 659 -38.56 0.27 9.10
CA GLN A 659 -37.91 1.14 10.09
C GLN A 659 -38.30 0.69 11.51
N GLU A 660 -37.98 -0.54 11.91
CA GLU A 660 -37.85 -0.80 13.34
C GLU A 660 -36.66 0.03 13.85
N GLU A 661 -36.83 0.76 14.97
CA GLU A 661 -35.74 1.47 15.64
C GLU A 661 -34.58 0.50 15.81
N SER A 662 -33.51 0.67 15.02
CA SER A 662 -32.31 -0.11 15.21
C SER A 662 -31.73 0.34 16.55
N ASN A 663 -32.03 -0.41 17.60
CA ASN A 663 -31.49 -0.10 18.91
C ASN A 663 -29.97 -0.26 18.78
N LYS A 664 -29.20 0.82 18.99
CA LYS A 664 -27.73 0.76 19.12
C LYS A 664 -27.26 -0.38 20.03
N GLN A 665 -28.12 -0.76 20.98
CA GLN A 665 -27.96 -1.89 21.89
C GLN A 665 -27.87 -3.25 21.16
N ASN A 666 -28.65 -3.49 20.10
CA ASN A 666 -28.60 -4.73 19.32
C ASN A 666 -27.26 -4.86 18.57
N ASN A 667 -26.75 -3.75 18.01
CA ASN A 667 -25.46 -3.73 17.33
C ASN A 667 -24.30 -3.96 18.30
N THR A 668 -24.38 -3.36 19.50
CA THR A 668 -23.38 -3.59 20.55
C THR A 668 -23.37 -5.06 20.99
N GLU A 669 -24.55 -5.66 21.15
CA GLU A 669 -24.69 -7.07 21.56
C GLU A 669 -24.13 -8.05 20.52
N ILE A 670 -24.35 -7.83 19.21
CA ILE A 670 -23.78 -8.70 18.17
C ILE A 670 -22.28 -8.50 18.02
N VAL A 671 -21.76 -7.28 18.19
CA VAL A 671 -20.31 -7.00 18.22
C VAL A 671 -19.66 -7.77 19.37
N GLU A 672 -20.22 -7.70 20.59
CA GLU A 672 -19.73 -8.46 21.74
C GLU A 672 -19.79 -9.98 21.49
N TYR A 673 -20.85 -10.47 20.86
CA TYR A 673 -20.96 -11.89 20.51
C TYR A 673 -19.89 -12.34 19.50
N ILE A 674 -19.61 -11.54 18.47
CA ILE A 674 -18.56 -11.84 17.48
C ILE A 674 -17.19 -11.84 18.16
N LYS A 675 -16.91 -10.89 19.05
CA LYS A 675 -15.68 -10.85 19.84
C LYS A 675 -15.54 -12.09 20.73
N GLN A 676 -16.62 -12.54 21.37
CA GLN A 676 -16.62 -13.76 22.15
C GLN A 676 -16.27 -14.98 21.28
N LYS A 677 -16.89 -15.12 20.09
CA LYS A 677 -16.58 -16.22 19.17
C LYS A 677 -15.15 -16.19 18.65
N PHE A 678 -14.54 -15.01 18.58
CA PHE A 678 -13.14 -14.87 18.22
C PHE A 678 -12.21 -15.50 19.26
N GLU A 679 -12.58 -15.53 20.54
CA GLU A 679 -11.80 -16.14 21.63
C GLU A 679 -11.78 -17.68 21.57
N ASP A 680 -12.75 -18.32 20.90
CA ASP A 680 -12.96 -19.79 20.90
C ASP A 680 -11.94 -20.60 20.06
N SER A 681 -10.70 -20.12 19.87
CA SER A 681 -9.62 -20.80 19.12
C SER A 681 -10.05 -21.33 17.73
N LEU A 682 -10.39 -20.42 16.83
CA LEU A 682 -10.78 -20.70 15.44
C LEU A 682 -9.56 -20.86 14.50
N CYS A 683 -9.78 -21.33 13.26
CA CYS A 683 -8.76 -21.30 12.21
C CYS A 683 -8.56 -19.88 11.63
N PRO A 684 -7.40 -19.57 11.01
CA PRO A 684 -7.09 -18.20 10.56
C PRO A 684 -8.18 -17.59 9.67
N GLU A 685 -8.74 -18.40 8.77
CA GLU A 685 -9.76 -18.00 7.79
C GLU A 685 -11.06 -17.57 8.47
N ARG A 686 -11.46 -18.26 9.54
CA ARG A 686 -12.66 -17.90 10.32
C ARG A 686 -12.43 -16.64 11.12
N SER A 687 -11.26 -16.53 11.77
CA SER A 687 -10.87 -15.34 12.51
C SER A 687 -10.86 -14.10 11.60
N ILE A 688 -10.34 -14.22 10.38
CA ILE A 688 -10.37 -13.16 9.37
C ILE A 688 -11.80 -12.82 8.96
N ASN A 689 -12.65 -13.83 8.71
CA ASN A 689 -14.06 -13.58 8.37
C ASN A 689 -14.79 -12.80 9.48
N LEU A 690 -14.56 -13.13 10.76
CA LEU A 690 -15.12 -12.39 11.89
C LEU A 690 -14.62 -10.93 11.94
N PHE A 691 -13.37 -10.67 11.60
CA PHE A 691 -12.88 -9.28 11.47
C PHE A 691 -13.60 -8.53 10.35
N TYR A 692 -13.84 -9.16 9.20
CA TYR A 692 -14.63 -8.53 8.14
C TYR A 692 -16.07 -8.29 8.56
N CYS A 693 -16.67 -9.19 9.33
CA CYS A 693 -17.97 -8.97 9.94
C CYS A 693 -17.98 -7.73 10.85
N LEU A 694 -16.95 -7.54 11.67
CA LEU A 694 -16.80 -6.32 12.49
C LEU A 694 -16.61 -5.06 11.61
N ASN A 695 -15.83 -5.16 10.54
CA ASN A 695 -15.65 -4.06 9.59
C ASN A 695 -16.97 -3.67 8.89
N GLU A 696 -17.80 -4.64 8.49
CA GLU A 696 -19.14 -4.37 7.95
C GLU A 696 -20.09 -3.75 8.99
N LEU A 697 -19.83 -3.99 10.28
CA LEU A 697 -20.51 -3.33 11.40
C LEU A 697 -19.88 -1.96 11.77
N ASN A 698 -18.89 -1.48 11.01
CA ASN A 698 -18.08 -0.29 11.29
C ASN A 698 -17.41 -0.31 12.68
N ASP A 699 -17.11 -1.50 13.22
CA ASP A 699 -16.39 -1.68 14.47
C ASP A 699 -14.91 -1.97 14.22
N GLN A 700 -14.05 -1.04 14.65
CA GLN A 700 -12.60 -1.20 14.64
C GLN A 700 -12.04 -1.44 16.06
N THR A 701 -12.91 -1.69 17.04
CA THR A 701 -12.52 -1.71 18.45
C THR A 701 -11.77 -2.99 18.81
N LEU A 702 -12.05 -4.12 18.16
CA LEU A 702 -11.35 -5.39 18.44
C LEU A 702 -9.83 -5.28 18.23
N VAL A 703 -9.36 -4.62 17.17
CA VAL A 703 -7.92 -4.41 16.93
C VAL A 703 -7.31 -3.55 18.02
N GLN A 704 -8.01 -2.46 18.40
CA GLN A 704 -7.59 -1.55 19.46
C GLN A 704 -7.58 -2.23 20.83
N GLU A 705 -8.55 -3.10 21.10
CA GLU A 705 -8.64 -3.91 22.32
C GLU A 705 -7.48 -4.92 22.37
N ILE A 706 -7.23 -5.67 21.29
CA ILE A 706 -6.10 -6.61 21.21
C ILE A 706 -4.77 -5.87 21.40
N GLN A 707 -4.57 -4.74 20.71
CA GLN A 707 -3.39 -3.87 20.88
C GLN A 707 -3.25 -3.42 22.34
N LYS A 708 -4.31 -2.88 22.93
CA LYS A 708 -4.33 -2.43 24.32
C LYS A 708 -3.99 -3.58 25.27
N HIS A 709 -4.65 -4.72 25.16
CA HIS A 709 -4.42 -5.87 26.03
C HIS A 709 -3.00 -6.44 25.94
N LEU A 710 -2.44 -6.49 24.73
CA LEU A 710 -1.06 -6.90 24.48
C LEU A 710 -0.05 -5.87 25.03
N SER A 711 -0.34 -4.57 24.88
CA SER A 711 0.52 -3.48 25.38
C SER A 711 0.53 -3.38 26.91
N GLU A 712 -0.62 -3.59 27.56
CA GLU A 712 -0.78 -3.60 29.02
C GLU A 712 -0.24 -4.90 29.65
N GLY A 713 0.13 -5.89 28.85
CA GLY A 713 0.64 -7.19 29.32
C GLY A 713 -0.43 -8.07 29.96
N SER A 714 -1.71 -7.70 29.83
CA SER A 714 -2.86 -8.48 30.32
C SER A 714 -3.07 -9.77 29.52
N LEU A 715 -2.65 -9.78 28.25
CA LEU A 715 -2.56 -10.97 27.41
C LEU A 715 -1.09 -11.32 27.16
N SER A 716 -0.76 -12.59 27.35
CA SER A 716 0.50 -13.19 26.93
C SER A 716 0.50 -13.41 25.41
N SER A 717 1.67 -13.50 24.78
CA SER A 717 1.80 -13.76 23.34
C SER A 717 1.38 -15.19 22.97
N SER A 718 1.33 -16.08 23.96
CA SER A 718 0.78 -17.43 23.86
C SER A 718 -0.73 -17.50 24.08
N ASP A 719 -1.37 -16.39 24.49
CA ASP A 719 -2.82 -16.36 24.71
C ASP A 719 -3.59 -16.17 23.40
N LEU A 720 -2.93 -15.62 22.37
CA LEU A 720 -3.46 -15.61 21.02
C LEU A 720 -3.02 -16.88 20.26
N SER A 721 -3.98 -17.57 19.66
CA SER A 721 -3.73 -18.71 18.79
C SER A 721 -2.97 -18.26 17.52
N PRO A 722 -2.25 -19.17 16.83
CA PRO A 722 -1.60 -18.86 15.55
C PRO A 722 -2.56 -18.27 14.51
N ALA A 723 -3.83 -18.69 14.56
CA ALA A 723 -4.90 -18.16 13.73
C ALA A 723 -5.25 -16.71 14.04
N GLN A 724 -5.38 -16.36 15.33
CA GLN A 724 -5.66 -14.99 15.75
C GLN A 724 -4.50 -14.04 15.42
N TRP A 725 -3.26 -14.50 15.56
CA TRP A 725 -2.08 -13.74 15.09
C TRP A 725 -2.10 -13.50 13.58
N SER A 726 -2.42 -14.54 12.80
CA SER A 726 -2.54 -14.43 11.34
C SER A 726 -3.64 -13.45 10.94
N ALA A 727 -4.77 -13.49 11.65
CA ALA A 727 -5.88 -12.57 11.45
C ALA A 727 -5.52 -11.12 11.82
N LEU A 728 -4.84 -10.91 12.96
CA LEU A 728 -4.37 -9.59 13.38
C LEU A 728 -3.36 -9.00 12.36
N ALA A 729 -2.37 -9.80 11.94
CA ALA A 729 -1.40 -9.39 10.93
C ALA A 729 -2.10 -9.00 9.62
N PHE A 730 -3.07 -9.82 9.19
CA PHE A 730 -3.88 -9.54 8.01
C PHE A 730 -4.64 -8.21 8.15
N VAL A 731 -5.35 -7.99 9.26
CA VAL A 731 -6.11 -6.75 9.47
C VAL A 731 -5.22 -5.51 9.48
N LEU A 732 -4.03 -5.58 10.09
CA LEU A 732 -3.05 -4.49 10.06
C LEU A 732 -2.54 -4.24 8.63
N LEU A 733 -2.33 -5.30 7.85
CA LEU A 733 -1.97 -5.20 6.44
C LEU A 733 -3.10 -4.65 5.58
N THR A 734 -4.37 -4.80 5.98
CA THR A 734 -5.54 -4.37 5.21
C THR A 734 -6.23 -3.12 5.76
N SER A 735 -5.62 -2.39 6.71
CA SER A 735 -6.17 -1.12 7.21
C SER A 735 -6.10 0.00 6.18
N ASP A 736 -7.07 0.94 6.21
CA ASP A 736 -7.16 2.07 5.28
C ASP A 736 -6.03 3.10 5.41
N GLU A 737 -5.26 3.07 6.49
CA GLU A 737 -4.03 3.85 6.62
C GLU A 737 -2.87 3.16 5.87
N GLU A 738 -2.16 3.89 5.01
CA GLU A 738 -0.87 3.43 4.50
C GLU A 738 0.01 3.06 5.70
N LEU A 739 0.59 1.85 5.72
CA LEU A 739 1.52 1.40 6.75
C LEU A 739 2.86 2.13 6.61
N MET A 740 2.84 3.45 6.76
CA MET A 740 4.04 4.27 6.76
C MET A 740 4.90 3.92 7.96
N GLU A 741 4.29 3.68 9.13
CA GLU A 741 5.00 3.45 10.38
C GLU A 741 4.38 2.30 11.20
N PHE A 742 5.21 1.33 11.55
CA PHE A 742 4.88 0.23 12.44
C PHE A 742 5.59 0.40 13.79
N GLU A 743 4.80 0.50 14.87
CA GLU A 743 5.28 0.68 16.25
C GLU A 743 4.97 -0.58 17.07
N LEU A 744 6.00 -1.37 17.39
CA LEU A 744 5.82 -2.59 18.20
C LEU A 744 5.44 -2.28 19.66
N GLN A 745 5.66 -1.05 20.12
CA GLN A 745 5.32 -0.58 21.47
C GLN A 745 3.81 -0.53 21.70
N LYS A 746 3.01 -0.48 20.62
CA LYS A 746 1.54 -0.59 20.66
C LYS A 746 1.07 -2.03 20.92
N PHE A 747 2.00 -2.99 20.99
CA PHE A 747 1.75 -4.40 21.22
C PHE A 747 2.64 -4.91 22.36
N LYS A 748 2.66 -6.23 22.55
CA LYS A 748 3.49 -6.87 23.56
C LYS A 748 4.97 -6.80 23.16
N LYS A 749 5.75 -6.07 23.95
CA LYS A 749 7.22 -5.94 23.86
C LYS A 749 7.93 -7.31 24.00
N SER A 750 8.09 -8.04 22.90
CA SER A 750 8.73 -9.37 22.86
C SER A 750 9.13 -9.80 21.45
N ASP A 751 10.14 -10.68 21.36
CA ASP A 751 10.55 -11.30 20.09
C ASP A 751 9.41 -12.06 19.39
N GLU A 752 8.63 -12.83 20.15
CA GLU A 752 7.53 -13.63 19.60
C GLU A 752 6.49 -12.73 18.91
N CYS A 753 6.12 -11.61 19.53
CA CYS A 753 5.16 -10.68 18.94
C CYS A 753 5.68 -10.07 17.63
N LEU A 754 6.97 -9.70 17.57
CA LEU A 754 7.57 -9.20 16.34
C LEU A 754 7.54 -10.28 15.25
N ILE A 755 7.94 -11.51 15.58
CA ILE A 755 7.99 -12.63 14.64
C ILE A 755 6.60 -12.90 14.06
N ARG A 756 5.55 -12.88 14.89
CA ARG A 756 4.15 -13.04 14.45
C ARG A 756 3.66 -11.90 13.55
N LEU A 757 4.30 -10.73 13.59
CA LEU A 757 3.92 -9.54 12.83
C LEU A 757 4.95 -9.14 11.75
N LEU A 758 5.88 -10.02 11.38
CA LEU A 758 6.91 -9.71 10.37
C LEU A 758 6.34 -9.29 9.02
N ALA A 759 5.21 -9.86 8.61
CA ALA A 759 4.54 -9.48 7.37
C ALA A 759 4.14 -7.99 7.37
N VAL A 760 3.75 -7.45 8.53
CA VAL A 760 3.44 -6.02 8.71
C VAL A 760 4.71 -5.18 8.59
N VAL A 761 5.81 -5.63 9.21
CA VAL A 761 7.12 -4.96 9.13
C VAL A 761 7.63 -4.90 7.68
N LYS A 762 7.53 -6.02 6.95
CA LYS A 762 7.96 -6.13 5.54
C LYS A 762 7.23 -5.14 4.63
N SER A 763 5.97 -4.88 4.91
CA SER A 763 5.11 -3.96 4.15
C SER A 763 5.19 -2.51 4.63
N SER A 764 5.92 -2.24 5.72
CA SER A 764 6.00 -0.89 6.32
C SER A 764 7.21 -0.12 5.81
N LYS A 765 7.10 1.21 5.70
CA LYS A 765 8.26 2.05 5.38
C LYS A 765 9.17 2.27 6.58
N HIS A 766 8.60 2.49 7.76
CA HIS A 766 9.34 2.71 8.99
C HIS A 766 8.94 1.67 10.04
N ALA A 767 9.92 1.02 10.67
CA ALA A 767 9.70 0.09 11.77
C ALA A 767 10.36 0.63 13.05
N LEU A 768 9.52 1.08 13.97
CA LEU A 768 9.91 1.57 15.29
C LEU A 768 9.81 0.44 16.32
N LEU A 769 10.94 -0.20 16.58
CA LEU A 769 11.07 -1.38 17.43
C LEU A 769 11.88 -1.10 18.71
N HIS A 770 12.02 0.18 19.09
CA HIS A 770 12.82 0.58 20.25
C HIS A 770 12.13 0.25 21.58
N ASP A 771 12.91 -0.05 22.63
CA ASP A 771 12.38 -0.35 23.98
C ASP A 771 11.31 -1.47 23.97
N CYS A 772 11.59 -2.56 23.24
CA CYS A 772 10.65 -3.66 22.99
C CYS A 772 11.11 -5.02 23.55
N ASN A 773 12.13 -5.04 24.41
CA ASN A 773 12.72 -6.27 24.98
C ASN A 773 13.15 -7.30 23.91
N LEU A 774 13.62 -6.82 22.76
CA LEU A 774 14.05 -7.69 21.65
C LEU A 774 15.47 -8.22 21.89
N THR A 775 15.73 -9.39 21.32
CA THR A 775 17.01 -10.11 21.37
C THR A 775 17.51 -10.46 19.97
N ASP A 776 18.59 -11.22 19.89
CA ASP A 776 19.15 -11.70 18.62
C ASP A 776 18.19 -12.57 17.79
N LYS A 777 17.17 -13.18 18.40
CA LYS A 777 16.10 -13.90 17.69
C LYS A 777 15.34 -12.99 16.73
N SER A 778 14.95 -11.80 17.19
CA SER A 778 14.29 -10.79 16.34
C SER A 778 15.18 -10.37 15.18
N CYS A 779 16.48 -10.22 15.44
CA CYS A 779 17.46 -9.87 14.41
C CYS A 779 17.57 -10.92 13.30
N SER A 780 17.50 -12.22 13.64
CA SER A 780 17.48 -13.29 12.64
C SER A 780 16.29 -13.16 11.69
N ALA A 781 15.10 -12.95 12.24
CA ALA A 781 13.88 -12.89 11.44
C ALA A 781 13.80 -11.59 10.60
N LEU A 782 14.28 -10.48 11.15
CA LEU A 782 14.41 -9.22 10.40
C LEU A 782 15.46 -9.29 9.29
N ALA A 783 16.53 -10.09 9.46
CA ALA A 783 17.51 -10.29 8.40
C ALA A 783 16.89 -10.97 7.17
N GLU A 784 15.96 -11.90 7.36
CA GLU A 784 15.19 -12.52 6.27
C GLU A 784 14.32 -11.47 5.56
N VAL A 785 13.62 -10.62 6.32
CA VAL A 785 12.82 -9.50 5.76
C VAL A 785 13.68 -8.57 4.91
N LEU A 786 14.82 -8.10 5.45
CA LEU A 786 15.77 -7.21 4.76
C LEU A 786 16.40 -7.86 3.52
N SER A 787 16.44 -9.18 3.46
CA SER A 787 16.97 -9.94 2.32
C SER A 787 15.93 -10.23 1.22
N SER A 788 14.67 -9.88 1.45
CA SER A 788 13.55 -10.09 0.53
C SER A 788 13.06 -8.77 -0.09
N ASP A 789 12.15 -8.83 -1.06
CA ASP A 789 11.48 -7.61 -1.55
C ASP A 789 10.63 -7.01 -0.41
N ASN A 790 11.03 -5.83 0.07
CA ASN A 790 10.44 -5.12 1.19
C ASN A 790 10.43 -3.61 0.92
N SER A 791 9.63 -2.86 1.68
CA SER A 791 9.51 -1.40 1.54
C SER A 791 10.21 -0.60 2.64
N LEU A 792 11.07 -1.25 3.44
CA LEU A 792 11.59 -0.69 4.69
C LEU A 792 12.73 0.29 4.42
N GLU A 793 12.52 1.55 4.78
CA GLU A 793 13.50 2.63 4.69
C GLU A 793 14.13 2.99 6.03
N GLU A 794 13.42 2.80 7.14
CA GLU A 794 13.88 3.16 8.50
C GLU A 794 13.62 2.02 9.50
N LEU A 795 14.65 1.62 10.24
CA LEU A 795 14.59 0.59 11.27
C LEU A 795 15.22 1.13 12.57
N ASN A 796 14.41 1.31 13.60
CA ASN A 796 14.87 1.72 14.92
C ASN A 796 14.69 0.59 15.93
N MET A 797 15.78 -0.05 16.33
CA MET A 797 15.82 -1.12 17.32
C MET A 797 16.49 -0.70 18.64
N SER A 798 16.57 0.59 18.93
CA SER A 798 17.27 1.12 20.10
C SER A 798 16.71 0.65 21.45
N ASN A 799 17.51 0.63 22.52
CA ASN A 799 17.13 0.20 23.87
C ASN A 799 16.61 -1.26 23.93
N ASN A 800 17.24 -2.20 23.21
CA ASN A 800 16.94 -3.63 23.27
C ASN A 800 18.21 -4.43 23.64
N ASN A 801 18.12 -5.72 23.96
CA ASN A 801 19.30 -6.53 24.31
C ASN A 801 19.74 -7.37 23.11
N LEU A 802 20.12 -6.71 22.02
CA LEU A 802 20.44 -7.37 20.74
C LEU A 802 21.79 -8.08 20.78
N GLN A 803 22.75 -7.52 21.53
CA GLN A 803 24.15 -7.98 21.60
C GLN A 803 24.83 -7.99 20.23
N ASP A 804 26.11 -8.38 20.20
CA ASP A 804 26.86 -8.47 18.94
C ASP A 804 26.33 -9.55 18.00
N SER A 805 25.75 -10.64 18.54
CA SER A 805 25.15 -11.71 17.73
C SER A 805 23.98 -11.19 16.91
N GLY A 806 23.07 -10.41 17.50
CA GLY A 806 21.91 -9.85 16.82
C GLY A 806 22.29 -8.89 15.69
N VAL A 807 23.20 -7.94 15.95
CA VAL A 807 23.63 -6.99 14.91
C VAL A 807 24.36 -7.70 13.77
N LYS A 808 25.15 -8.74 14.08
CA LYS A 808 25.82 -9.55 13.05
C LYS A 808 24.81 -10.26 12.13
N LEU A 809 23.69 -10.75 12.67
CA LEU A 809 22.60 -11.34 11.88
C LEU A 809 21.92 -10.27 11.00
N LEU A 810 21.57 -9.11 11.55
CA LEU A 810 20.99 -8.00 10.77
C LEU A 810 21.90 -7.59 9.60
N CYS A 811 23.22 -7.52 9.84
CA CYS A 811 24.20 -7.19 8.79
C CYS A 811 24.23 -8.19 7.63
N ALA A 812 23.75 -9.43 7.80
CA ALA A 812 23.63 -10.37 6.69
C ALA A 812 22.51 -9.93 5.73
N GLY A 813 21.37 -9.48 6.26
CA GLY A 813 20.26 -8.93 5.47
C GLY A 813 20.62 -7.59 4.82
N LEU A 814 21.27 -6.68 5.54
CA LEU A 814 21.66 -5.35 5.06
C LEU A 814 22.63 -5.36 3.87
N LYS A 815 23.34 -6.47 3.63
CA LYS A 815 24.26 -6.61 2.49
C LYS A 815 23.56 -7.03 1.20
N ASN A 816 22.29 -7.44 1.27
CA ASN A 816 21.54 -7.86 0.11
C ASN A 816 21.31 -6.67 -0.85
N ILE A 817 21.44 -6.92 -2.16
CA ILE A 817 21.26 -5.89 -3.20
C ILE A 817 19.83 -5.31 -3.24
N LYS A 818 18.86 -6.06 -2.71
CA LYS A 818 17.45 -5.63 -2.60
C LYS A 818 17.16 -4.79 -1.35
N CYS A 819 18.13 -4.61 -0.46
CA CYS A 819 17.92 -3.87 0.78
C CYS A 819 17.99 -2.35 0.54
N GLU A 820 16.85 -1.67 0.66
CA GLU A 820 16.71 -0.22 0.48
C GLU A 820 16.77 0.58 1.80
N LEU A 821 17.14 -0.06 2.91
CA LEU A 821 17.16 0.58 4.23
C LEU A 821 18.12 1.78 4.28
N LYS A 822 17.58 2.96 4.56
CA LYS A 822 18.31 4.23 4.62
C LYS A 822 18.72 4.62 6.03
N LYS A 823 17.95 4.23 7.05
CA LYS A 823 18.26 4.57 8.45
C LYS A 823 18.23 3.35 9.36
N LEU A 824 19.27 3.20 10.16
CA LEU A 824 19.38 2.16 11.18
C LEU A 824 19.76 2.78 12.53
N SER A 825 18.97 2.49 13.56
CA SER A 825 19.28 2.89 14.93
C SER A 825 19.34 1.67 15.85
N VAL A 826 20.51 1.42 16.43
CA VAL A 826 20.82 0.33 17.37
C VAL A 826 21.47 0.90 18.63
N SER A 827 20.98 2.05 19.08
CA SER A 827 21.46 2.77 20.26
C SER A 827 21.14 2.00 21.53
N LYS A 828 22.07 1.94 22.49
CA LYS A 828 21.89 1.24 23.78
C LYS A 828 21.40 -0.21 23.59
N CYS A 829 22.13 -0.99 22.80
CA CYS A 829 21.81 -2.38 22.45
C CYS A 829 22.82 -3.43 22.98
N ASP A 830 23.61 -3.05 23.98
CA ASP A 830 24.70 -3.85 24.56
C ASP A 830 25.74 -4.32 23.53
N LEU A 831 26.09 -3.43 22.59
CA LEU A 831 27.05 -3.70 21.52
C LEU A 831 28.51 -3.43 21.96
N THR A 832 29.44 -4.21 21.40
CA THR A 832 30.89 -4.07 21.59
C THR A 832 31.61 -3.82 20.26
N GLU A 833 32.95 -3.90 20.25
CA GLU A 833 33.76 -3.77 19.04
C GLU A 833 33.49 -4.82 17.95
N GLU A 834 32.87 -5.96 18.29
CA GLU A 834 32.53 -6.99 17.31
C GLU A 834 31.46 -6.51 16.32
N SER A 835 30.38 -5.89 16.82
CA SER A 835 29.32 -5.28 15.99
C SER A 835 29.86 -4.27 14.97
N CYS A 836 30.87 -3.48 15.37
CA CYS A 836 31.49 -2.49 14.50
C CYS A 836 32.14 -3.12 13.25
N SER A 837 32.62 -4.36 13.35
CA SER A 837 33.22 -5.06 12.19
C SER A 837 32.16 -5.48 11.18
N ALA A 838 31.03 -5.99 11.67
CA ALA A 838 29.92 -6.39 10.83
C ALA A 838 29.34 -5.19 10.08
N LEU A 839 29.12 -4.08 10.79
CA LEU A 839 28.64 -2.84 10.20
C LEU A 839 29.66 -2.17 9.27
N ALA A 840 30.96 -2.21 9.59
CA ALA A 840 32.00 -1.74 8.66
C ALA A 840 31.95 -2.48 7.31
N ALA A 841 31.67 -3.78 7.33
CA ALA A 841 31.49 -4.57 6.12
C ALA A 841 30.20 -4.25 5.36
N VAL A 842 29.14 -3.76 6.05
CA VAL A 842 27.94 -3.22 5.38
C VAL A 842 28.27 -1.89 4.70
N LEU A 843 28.90 -0.95 5.42
CA LEU A 843 29.30 0.37 4.90
C LEU A 843 30.29 0.28 3.73
N SER A 844 31.04 -0.82 3.64
CA SER A 844 31.97 -1.09 2.54
C SER A 844 31.33 -1.79 1.35
N SER A 845 30.06 -2.18 1.44
CA SER A 845 29.36 -2.94 0.38
C SER A 845 28.79 -1.99 -0.66
N ASP A 846 28.99 -2.31 -1.94
CA ASP A 846 28.43 -1.54 -3.06
C ASP A 846 26.89 -1.57 -3.09
N SER A 847 26.28 -2.52 -2.37
CA SER A 847 24.82 -2.67 -2.23
C SER A 847 24.21 -1.89 -1.07
N SER A 848 25.00 -1.21 -0.24
CA SER A 848 24.47 -0.56 0.97
C SER A 848 23.78 0.76 0.65
N SER A 849 22.48 0.83 0.93
CA SER A 849 21.66 2.05 0.83
C SER A 849 21.66 2.92 2.10
N LEU A 850 22.46 2.57 3.11
CA LEU A 850 22.41 3.16 4.46
C LEU A 850 22.99 4.58 4.50
N LYS A 851 22.20 5.55 4.98
CA LYS A 851 22.53 6.99 5.05
C LYS A 851 22.62 7.52 6.48
N ASP A 852 21.81 7.02 7.41
CA ASP A 852 21.90 7.36 8.85
C ASP A 852 22.15 6.11 9.69
N LEU A 853 23.20 6.16 10.52
CA LEU A 853 23.54 5.11 11.48
C LEU A 853 23.69 5.69 12.89
N ASP A 854 22.87 5.21 13.82
CA ASP A 854 22.99 5.52 15.25
C ASP A 854 23.38 4.27 16.05
N MET A 855 24.59 4.29 16.63
CA MET A 855 25.09 3.27 17.55
C MET A 855 25.39 3.83 18.95
N SER A 856 24.78 4.96 19.31
CA SER A 856 25.07 5.66 20.57
C SER A 856 24.82 4.78 21.81
N ARG A 857 25.44 5.14 22.94
CA ARG A 857 25.24 4.48 24.24
C ARG A 857 25.57 2.98 24.27
N ASN A 858 26.52 2.55 23.44
CA ASN A 858 27.07 1.18 23.42
C ASN A 858 28.55 1.19 23.83
N ASN A 859 29.09 0.09 24.35
CA ASN A 859 30.48 0.09 24.83
C ASN A 859 31.50 -0.25 23.72
N LEU A 860 31.53 0.55 22.65
CA LEU A 860 32.32 0.27 21.45
C LEU A 860 33.83 0.49 21.63
N GLN A 861 34.23 1.43 22.50
CA GLN A 861 35.62 1.78 22.77
C GLN A 861 36.41 2.21 21.51
N ASP A 862 37.72 2.42 21.65
CA ASP A 862 38.59 2.84 20.54
C ASP A 862 38.70 1.77 19.43
N ASP A 863 38.74 0.49 19.82
CA ASP A 863 38.88 -0.63 18.88
C ASP A 863 37.64 -0.80 17.98
N GLY A 864 36.43 -0.60 18.53
CA GLY A 864 35.20 -0.61 17.73
C GLY A 864 35.17 0.52 16.71
N VAL A 865 35.53 1.75 17.11
CA VAL A 865 35.60 2.90 16.21
C VAL A 865 36.67 2.69 15.14
N LYS A 866 37.81 2.09 15.48
CA LYS A 866 38.86 1.74 14.52
C LYS A 866 38.35 0.80 13.43
N ARG A 867 37.60 -0.24 13.80
CA ARG A 867 36.97 -1.17 12.84
C ARG A 867 35.92 -0.46 11.98
N LEU A 868 35.05 0.35 12.58
CA LEU A 868 34.05 1.12 11.84
C LEU A 868 34.68 2.11 10.85
N SER A 869 35.81 2.71 11.23
CA SER A 869 36.61 3.61 10.41
C SER A 869 37.18 2.94 9.16
N GLU A 870 37.35 1.62 9.13
CA GLU A 870 37.75 0.89 7.91
C GLU A 870 36.65 0.93 6.86
N GLY A 871 35.38 0.86 7.27
CA GLY A 871 34.24 0.99 6.36
C GLY A 871 34.06 2.40 5.81
N LEU A 872 34.21 3.42 6.66
CA LEU A 872 34.09 4.83 6.25
C LEU A 872 35.16 5.29 5.24
N LYS A 873 36.29 4.56 5.15
CA LYS A 873 37.34 4.82 4.17
C LYS A 873 36.94 4.42 2.74
N ASN A 874 35.92 3.57 2.59
CA ASN A 874 35.45 3.14 1.28
C ASN A 874 34.78 4.31 0.55
N THR A 875 35.17 4.55 -0.71
CA THR A 875 34.63 5.62 -1.55
C THR A 875 33.15 5.44 -1.87
N ASN A 876 32.63 4.21 -1.79
CA ASN A 876 31.22 3.88 -2.07
C ASN A 876 30.33 3.99 -0.83
N CYS A 877 30.88 4.41 0.33
CA CYS A 877 30.10 4.62 1.54
C CYS A 877 29.18 5.85 1.40
N GLU A 878 27.86 5.63 1.31
CA GLU A 878 26.84 6.69 1.19
C GLU A 878 26.37 7.29 2.52
N LEU A 879 27.03 6.95 3.64
CA LEU A 879 26.60 7.37 4.97
C LEU A 879 26.69 8.91 5.13
N ASN A 880 25.56 9.54 5.42
CA ASN A 880 25.41 10.98 5.64
C ASN A 880 25.53 11.37 7.11
N LYS A 881 24.98 10.55 8.03
CA LYS A 881 25.06 10.83 9.47
C LYS A 881 25.50 9.61 10.25
N LEU A 882 26.39 9.85 11.19
CA LEU A 882 26.89 8.84 12.12
C LEU A 882 26.79 9.36 13.56
N SER A 883 26.08 8.62 14.42
CA SER A 883 26.01 8.91 15.85
C SER A 883 26.67 7.82 16.67
N LEU A 884 27.70 8.21 17.41
CA LEU A 884 28.50 7.40 18.33
C LEU A 884 28.56 8.05 19.72
N SER A 885 27.49 8.74 20.12
CA SER A 885 27.46 9.45 21.41
C SER A 885 27.53 8.47 22.58
N LYS A 886 28.34 8.79 23.61
CA LYS A 886 28.49 7.99 24.84
C LYS A 886 28.89 6.54 24.56
N CYS A 887 29.87 6.32 23.69
CA CYS A 887 30.36 5.00 23.30
C CYS A 887 31.70 4.59 23.93
N SER A 888 32.10 5.25 25.02
CA SER A 888 33.40 5.05 25.69
C SER A 888 34.62 5.27 24.78
N ILE A 889 34.50 6.17 23.80
CA ILE A 889 35.58 6.44 22.82
C ILE A 889 36.62 7.36 23.47
N GLY A 890 37.89 7.00 23.33
CA GLY A 890 39.09 7.71 23.78
C GLY A 890 39.83 8.42 22.64
N GLU A 891 41.01 8.96 22.95
CA GLU A 891 41.81 9.75 22.00
C GLU A 891 42.18 8.99 20.71
N GLU A 892 42.43 7.68 20.79
CA GLU A 892 42.80 6.86 19.62
C GLU A 892 41.61 6.61 18.68
N GLY A 893 40.40 6.44 19.21
CA GLY A 893 39.20 6.30 18.39
C GLY A 893 38.90 7.58 17.60
N TYR A 894 39.05 8.75 18.23
CA TYR A 894 38.93 10.05 17.55
C TYR A 894 39.98 10.21 16.45
N LYS A 895 41.24 9.81 16.69
CA LYS A 895 42.30 9.81 15.67
C LYS A 895 41.93 8.97 14.46
N CYS A 896 41.46 7.74 14.69
CA CYS A 896 41.07 6.83 13.62
C CYS A 896 39.92 7.39 12.78
N LEU A 897 38.89 7.93 13.44
CA LEU A 897 37.72 8.48 12.78
C LEU A 897 38.05 9.72 11.94
N CYS A 898 38.80 10.67 12.50
CA CYS A 898 39.27 11.84 11.76
C CYS A 898 40.14 11.44 10.56
N SER A 899 41.00 10.42 10.71
CA SER A 899 41.80 9.91 9.60
C SER A 899 40.93 9.31 8.50
N ALA A 900 39.90 8.54 8.84
CA ALA A 900 39.03 7.90 7.86
C ALA A 900 38.26 8.94 7.03
N VAL A 901 37.63 9.92 7.70
CA VAL A 901 36.87 10.98 7.02
C VAL A 901 37.78 11.83 6.11
N ARG A 902 39.03 12.13 6.52
CA ARG A 902 39.97 12.88 5.65
C ARG A 902 40.48 12.07 4.47
N SER A 903 40.66 10.76 4.64
CA SER A 903 41.16 9.89 3.57
C SER A 903 40.13 9.63 2.48
N ASN A 904 38.85 9.88 2.74
CA ASN A 904 37.77 9.76 1.77
C ASN A 904 37.24 11.16 1.36
N PRO A 905 37.88 11.83 0.39
CA PRO A 905 37.46 13.18 -0.04
C PRO A 905 36.07 13.22 -0.69
N GLU A 906 35.55 12.09 -1.17
CA GLU A 906 34.20 11.98 -1.72
C GLU A 906 33.14 11.63 -0.65
N SER A 907 33.57 11.38 0.59
CA SER A 907 32.71 11.01 1.72
C SER A 907 31.42 11.83 1.78
N HIS A 908 30.29 11.12 1.83
CA HIS A 908 28.95 11.71 1.95
C HIS A 908 28.61 12.17 3.38
N LEU A 909 29.49 11.88 4.35
CA LEU A 909 29.25 12.20 5.76
C LEU A 909 29.18 13.72 5.99
N ILE A 910 28.00 14.18 6.41
CA ILE A 910 27.65 15.58 6.69
C ILE A 910 27.52 15.83 8.19
N GLU A 911 27.09 14.82 8.96
CA GLU A 911 26.89 14.94 10.41
C GLU A 911 27.60 13.84 11.20
N LEU A 912 28.29 14.23 12.25
CA LEU A 912 28.96 13.32 13.17
C LEU A 912 28.68 13.69 14.62
N ASP A 913 28.03 12.80 15.36
CA ASP A 913 27.74 12.98 16.80
C ASP A 913 28.64 12.07 17.65
N LEU A 914 29.48 12.70 18.46
CA LEU A 914 30.47 12.10 19.36
C LEU A 914 30.27 12.55 20.81
N ARG A 915 29.13 13.16 21.15
CA ARG A 915 28.89 13.74 22.48
C ARG A 915 29.09 12.71 23.59
N GLY A 916 29.71 13.12 24.70
CA GLY A 916 29.86 12.27 25.88
C GLY A 916 31.02 11.27 25.82
N ASN A 917 31.82 11.25 24.75
CA ASN A 917 33.08 10.50 24.67
C ASN A 917 34.27 11.36 25.13
N ASP A 918 35.50 10.82 25.13
CA ASP A 918 36.71 11.53 25.54
C ASP A 918 37.73 11.67 24.39
N PRO A 919 37.76 12.81 23.68
CA PRO A 919 38.69 13.05 22.58
C PRO A 919 40.16 13.17 23.02
N GLY A 920 40.45 13.41 24.30
CA GLY A 920 41.78 13.87 24.72
C GLY A 920 42.22 15.17 24.02
N GLU A 921 43.45 15.61 24.27
CA GLU A 921 43.97 16.87 23.68
C GLU A 921 44.17 16.72 22.17
N THR A 922 44.70 15.58 21.72
CA THR A 922 44.96 15.34 20.30
C THR A 922 43.68 15.16 19.50
N GLY A 923 42.66 14.48 20.02
CA GLY A 923 41.39 14.31 19.32
C GLY A 923 40.64 15.62 19.12
N VAL A 924 40.65 16.53 20.12
CA VAL A 924 40.10 17.89 19.96
C VAL A 924 40.80 18.64 18.83
N LYS A 925 42.13 18.57 18.79
CA LYS A 925 42.92 19.20 17.72
C LYS A 925 42.56 18.65 16.34
N LEU A 926 42.42 17.33 16.20
CA LEU A 926 42.11 16.69 14.92
C LEU A 926 40.67 16.96 14.47
N ILE A 927 39.69 16.95 15.36
CA ILE A 927 38.32 17.36 15.03
C ILE A 927 38.27 18.80 14.57
N TYR A 928 38.95 19.71 15.26
CA TYR A 928 38.97 21.11 14.86
C TYR A 928 39.58 21.30 13.47
N GLN A 929 40.68 20.59 13.17
CA GLN A 929 41.25 20.58 11.82
C GLN A 929 40.32 19.97 10.78
N LEU A 930 39.56 18.93 11.14
CA LEU A 930 38.58 18.29 10.26
C LEU A 930 37.43 19.25 9.90
N ILE A 931 36.90 19.99 10.87
CA ILE A 931 35.83 20.98 10.65
C ILE A 931 36.31 22.13 9.75
N GLN A 932 37.59 22.49 9.81
CA GLN A 932 38.17 23.53 8.94
C GLN A 932 38.59 23.01 7.56
N ASP A 933 38.53 21.70 7.31
CA ASP A 933 38.99 21.11 6.07
C ASP A 933 37.92 21.25 4.98
N HIS A 934 38.15 22.16 4.02
CA HIS A 934 37.17 22.47 2.96
C HIS A 934 36.99 21.32 1.97
N LYS A 935 37.81 20.27 2.06
CA LYS A 935 37.70 19.05 1.26
C LYS A 935 36.72 18.04 1.83
N CYS A 936 36.27 18.19 3.08
CA CYS A 936 35.27 17.32 3.69
C CYS A 936 33.87 17.95 3.57
N LYS A 937 32.85 17.13 3.25
CA LYS A 937 31.43 17.55 3.23
C LYS A 937 30.80 17.66 4.63
N LEU A 938 31.61 17.48 5.68
CA LEU A 938 31.20 17.41 7.08
C LEU A 938 30.82 18.81 7.58
N ASN A 939 29.53 19.08 7.69
CA ASN A 939 29.02 20.39 8.12
C ASN A 939 28.81 20.47 9.63
N THR A 940 28.55 19.34 10.28
CA THR A 940 28.15 19.33 11.71
C THR A 940 28.91 18.25 12.46
N VAL A 941 29.72 18.66 13.44
CA VAL A 941 30.36 17.76 14.40
C VAL A 941 29.94 18.13 15.81
N ARG A 942 29.25 17.22 16.49
CA ARG A 942 28.79 17.42 17.88
C ARG A 942 29.67 16.61 18.82
N PHE A 943 30.53 17.26 19.60
CA PHE A 943 31.33 16.57 20.63
C PHE A 943 31.24 17.24 22.00
N LEU A 944 30.87 18.54 22.05
CA LEU A 944 30.56 19.25 23.28
C LEU A 944 29.19 18.83 23.84
N SER A 945 29.08 18.86 25.17
CA SER A 945 27.95 18.34 25.94
C SER A 945 26.63 19.09 25.73
N SER A 946 26.66 20.37 25.33
CA SER A 946 25.45 21.20 25.13
C SER A 946 25.58 22.19 23.97
N SER A 947 24.44 22.62 23.42
CA SER A 947 24.39 23.66 22.38
C SER A 947 24.86 25.03 22.91
N SER A 948 24.62 25.32 24.20
CA SER A 948 25.16 26.50 24.88
C SER A 948 26.69 26.50 24.92
N ALA A 949 27.30 25.34 25.17
CA ALA A 949 28.76 25.19 25.16
C ALA A 949 29.33 25.41 23.75
N VAL A 950 28.64 24.96 22.69
CA VAL A 950 29.03 25.25 21.29
C VAL A 950 29.00 26.75 21.00
N LYS A 951 27.91 27.44 21.38
CA LYS A 951 27.81 28.90 21.19
C LYS A 951 28.89 29.67 21.95
N ALA A 952 29.23 29.23 23.16
CA ALA A 952 30.36 29.80 23.90
C ALA A 952 31.69 29.52 23.22
N PHE A 953 31.91 28.30 22.73
CA PHE A 953 33.12 27.95 22.00
C PHE A 953 33.31 28.84 20.77
N GLU A 954 32.26 29.01 19.96
CA GLU A 954 32.26 29.88 18.78
C GLU A 954 32.53 31.34 19.16
N PHE A 955 31.81 31.87 20.15
CA PHE A 955 31.99 33.23 20.65
C PHE A 955 33.42 33.49 21.12
N LEU A 956 34.02 32.59 21.90
CA LEU A 956 35.39 32.73 22.38
C LEU A 956 36.40 32.62 21.23
N THR A 957 36.12 31.77 20.24
CA THR A 957 36.96 31.63 19.06
C THR A 957 36.94 32.89 18.21
N GLU A 958 35.77 33.48 17.99
CA GLU A 958 35.59 34.72 17.23
C GLU A 958 36.16 35.94 17.97
N THR A 959 35.86 36.06 19.26
CA THR A 959 36.22 37.25 20.06
C THR A 959 37.71 37.30 20.39
N LEU A 960 38.31 36.15 20.72
CA LEU A 960 39.69 36.10 21.22
C LEU A 960 40.67 35.49 20.20
N GLY A 961 40.18 34.90 19.10
CA GLY A 961 41.04 34.19 18.14
C GLY A 961 41.68 32.93 18.73
N ILE A 962 41.08 32.36 19.78
CA ILE A 962 41.63 31.23 20.52
C ILE A 962 40.76 29.98 20.40
N ASN A 963 41.35 28.80 20.55
CA ASN A 963 40.57 27.58 20.79
C ASN A 963 40.46 27.35 22.32
N PRO A 964 39.29 27.59 22.94
CA PRO A 964 39.14 27.52 24.40
C PRO A 964 39.22 26.09 24.97
N LEU A 965 39.24 25.05 24.12
CA LEU A 965 39.41 23.66 24.55
C LEU A 965 40.89 23.24 24.57
N LEU A 966 41.74 23.89 23.77
CA LEU A 966 43.19 23.63 23.73
C LEU A 966 43.97 24.61 24.61
N GLN A 967 43.47 25.83 24.76
CA GLN A 967 44.14 26.85 25.53
C GLN A 967 43.78 26.78 27.02
N ARG A 968 44.75 27.17 27.85
CA ARG A 968 44.65 27.13 29.31
C ARG A 968 44.30 28.48 29.91
N GLU A 969 44.27 29.53 29.10
CA GLU A 969 44.03 30.90 29.53
C GLU A 969 42.94 31.52 28.67
N VAL A 970 41.92 32.06 29.33
CA VAL A 970 40.84 32.83 28.71
C VAL A 970 40.74 34.16 29.44
N ASN A 971 40.98 35.23 28.69
CA ASN A 971 40.90 36.59 29.20
C ASN A 971 39.80 37.35 28.47
N LEU A 972 38.69 37.58 29.18
CA LEU A 972 37.55 38.36 28.73
C LEU A 972 37.45 39.69 29.49
N SER A 973 38.48 40.07 30.24
CA SER A 973 38.44 41.32 30.99
C SER A 973 38.11 42.49 30.05
N ASP A 974 37.33 43.44 30.57
CA ASP A 974 36.81 44.62 29.87
C ASP A 974 35.82 44.33 28.72
N HIS A 975 35.46 43.07 28.47
CA HIS A 975 34.37 42.71 27.55
C HIS A 975 33.04 42.69 28.30
N LYS A 976 32.07 43.50 27.88
CA LYS A 976 30.73 43.51 28.48
C LYS A 976 29.98 42.23 28.09
N LEU A 977 29.70 41.38 29.07
CA LEU A 977 28.96 40.13 28.87
C LEU A 977 27.53 40.32 29.39
N ASP A 978 26.55 39.99 28.56
CA ASP A 978 25.17 39.84 29.03
C ASP A 978 24.98 38.50 29.74
N GLU A 979 23.84 38.32 30.41
CA GLU A 979 23.56 37.11 31.18
C GLU A 979 23.53 35.85 30.32
N SER A 980 23.04 35.94 29.09
CA SER A 980 22.99 34.82 28.14
C SER A 980 24.38 34.33 27.79
N ARG A 981 25.32 35.25 27.51
CA ARG A 981 26.72 34.94 27.23
C ARG A 981 27.43 34.35 28.44
N VAL A 982 27.18 34.86 29.64
CA VAL A 982 27.72 34.29 30.88
C VAL A 982 27.24 32.84 31.06
N ASN A 983 25.95 32.58 30.88
CA ASN A 983 25.39 31.23 30.99
C ASN A 983 25.97 30.27 29.93
N GLN A 984 26.16 30.73 28.69
CA GLN A 984 26.82 29.94 27.65
C GLN A 984 28.25 29.55 28.05
N ILE A 985 29.05 30.52 28.53
CA ILE A 985 30.43 30.26 28.98
C ILE A 985 30.44 29.31 30.17
N CYS A 986 29.49 29.45 31.09
CA CYS A 986 29.34 28.54 32.23
C CYS A 986 29.04 27.11 31.77
N ASP A 987 28.21 26.92 30.75
CA ASP A 987 27.95 25.59 30.19
C ASP A 987 29.19 24.99 29.49
N LEU A 988 30.03 25.82 28.85
CA LEU A 988 31.33 25.38 28.35
C LEU A 988 32.27 24.99 29.50
N LEU A 989 32.31 25.75 30.59
CA LEU A 989 33.15 25.44 31.76
C LEU A 989 32.73 24.15 32.48
N LYS A 990 31.42 23.82 32.48
CA LYS A 990 30.90 22.54 32.99
C LYS A 990 31.31 21.36 32.11
N ASP A 991 31.62 21.61 30.84
CA ASP A 991 32.01 20.57 29.91
C ASP A 991 33.32 19.91 30.37
N LYS A 992 33.35 18.58 30.35
CA LYS A 992 34.53 17.79 30.76
C LYS A 992 35.75 18.05 29.88
N HIS A 993 35.56 18.55 28.66
CA HIS A 993 36.63 18.89 27.74
C HIS A 993 37.26 20.27 28.01
N CYS A 994 36.64 21.10 28.87
CA CYS A 994 37.11 22.46 29.12
C CYS A 994 38.27 22.50 30.14
N HIS A 995 39.49 22.58 29.59
CA HIS A 995 40.81 22.58 30.25
C HIS A 995 41.28 23.87 30.93
N ILE A 996 40.43 24.88 31.16
CA ILE A 996 40.90 26.24 31.48
C ILE A 996 41.56 26.31 32.87
N ASN A 997 42.80 26.81 32.91
CA ASN A 997 43.56 27.03 34.14
C ASN A 997 43.48 28.48 34.63
N THR A 998 43.35 29.45 33.72
CA THR A 998 43.30 30.88 34.00
C THR A 998 42.04 31.45 33.37
N LEU A 999 41.14 31.96 34.21
CA LEU A 999 39.92 32.64 33.77
C LEU A 999 39.92 34.07 34.31
N MET A 1000 39.95 35.04 33.38
CA MET A 1000 39.93 36.46 33.71
C MET A 1000 38.63 37.09 33.20
N LEU A 1001 37.83 37.58 34.14
CA LEU A 1001 36.51 38.18 33.92
C LEU A 1001 36.44 39.58 34.55
N GLY A 1002 37.55 40.32 34.55
CA GLY A 1002 37.63 41.65 35.16
C GLY A 1002 36.74 42.66 34.42
N ALA A 1003 35.96 43.47 35.12
CA ALA A 1003 35.11 44.52 34.52
C ALA A 1003 34.13 44.03 33.42
N CYS A 1004 33.69 42.77 33.46
CA CYS A 1004 32.78 42.21 32.46
C CYS A 1004 31.30 42.59 32.65
N GLY A 1005 30.94 43.21 33.78
CA GLY A 1005 29.55 43.51 34.13
C GLY A 1005 28.77 42.29 34.64
N LEU A 1006 29.45 41.35 35.30
CA LEU A 1006 28.84 40.14 35.87
C LEU A 1006 27.70 40.51 36.83
N THR A 1007 26.51 39.98 36.55
CA THR A 1007 25.34 40.07 37.43
C THR A 1007 25.43 39.06 38.58
N GLU A 1008 24.53 39.20 39.55
CA GLU A 1008 24.40 38.28 40.67
C GLU A 1008 24.11 36.85 40.20
N GLU A 1009 23.14 36.69 39.29
CA GLU A 1009 22.78 35.41 38.67
C GLU A 1009 23.94 34.83 37.84
N GLY A 1010 24.65 35.67 37.09
CA GLY A 1010 25.83 35.25 36.32
C GLY A 1010 26.95 34.68 37.20
N LEU A 1011 27.16 35.24 38.40
CA LEU A 1011 28.14 34.75 39.36
C LEU A 1011 27.69 33.42 40.03
N VAL A 1012 26.39 33.26 40.27
CA VAL A 1012 25.81 31.99 40.74
C VAL A 1012 26.02 30.89 39.69
N ALA A 1013 25.74 31.18 38.42
CA ALA A 1013 25.97 30.25 37.32
C ALA A 1013 27.45 29.87 37.19
N LEU A 1014 28.35 30.84 37.30
CA LEU A 1014 29.81 30.63 37.23
C LEU A 1014 30.32 29.76 38.37
N THR A 1015 29.93 30.05 39.61
CA THR A 1015 30.36 29.26 40.77
C THR A 1015 29.82 27.83 40.75
N SER A 1016 28.59 27.64 40.25
CA SER A 1016 28.02 26.31 40.00
C SER A 1016 28.80 25.55 38.92
N ALA A 1017 29.17 26.22 37.82
CA ALA A 1017 29.97 25.63 36.75
C ALA A 1017 31.36 25.19 37.25
N LEU A 1018 32.06 26.06 37.98
CA LEU A 1018 33.37 25.76 38.54
C LEU A 1018 33.33 24.66 39.61
N ASN A 1019 32.23 24.53 40.36
CA ASN A 1019 32.04 23.40 41.28
C ASN A 1019 31.80 22.07 40.56
N SER A 1020 31.20 22.10 39.37
CA SER A 1020 30.94 20.92 38.54
C SER A 1020 32.22 20.39 37.87
N ASN A 1021 33.17 21.29 37.53
CA ASN A 1021 34.49 20.94 37.00
C ASN A 1021 35.64 21.65 37.78
N PRO A 1022 35.89 21.29 39.06
CA PRO A 1022 36.74 22.07 39.95
C PRO A 1022 38.25 21.82 39.78
N SER A 1023 38.63 20.85 38.95
CA SER A 1023 39.96 20.26 39.02
C SER A 1023 41.05 21.06 38.26
N HIS A 1024 40.67 21.91 37.30
CA HIS A 1024 41.61 22.56 36.37
C HIS A 1024 41.96 24.01 36.74
N LEU A 1025 40.99 24.82 37.19
CA LEU A 1025 41.23 26.25 37.41
C LEU A 1025 42.28 26.51 38.50
N ARG A 1026 43.21 27.43 38.21
CA ARG A 1026 44.32 27.86 39.06
C ARG A 1026 44.34 29.37 39.30
N LYS A 1027 43.88 30.17 38.34
CA LYS A 1027 43.75 31.62 38.49
C LYS A 1027 42.35 32.05 38.12
N LEU A 1028 41.72 32.81 39.02
CA LEU A 1028 40.41 33.41 38.82
C LEU A 1028 40.50 34.90 39.12
N ASP A 1029 40.16 35.72 38.14
CA ASP A 1029 40.08 37.17 38.27
C ASP A 1029 38.63 37.62 38.05
N LEU A 1030 38.02 38.16 39.11
CA LEU A 1030 36.67 38.73 39.12
C LEU A 1030 36.70 40.24 39.39
N SER A 1031 37.86 40.87 39.23
CA SER A 1031 38.06 42.29 39.57
C SER A 1031 37.02 43.21 38.92
N LEU A 1032 36.70 44.31 39.58
CA LEU A 1032 35.80 45.35 39.10
C LEU A 1032 34.37 44.88 38.77
N ASN A 1033 33.92 43.72 39.29
CA ASN A 1033 32.52 43.29 39.24
C ASN A 1033 31.83 43.46 40.60
N PRO A 1034 30.61 44.02 40.67
CA PRO A 1034 29.87 44.18 41.91
C PRO A 1034 29.24 42.86 42.37
N LEU A 1035 29.95 42.10 43.21
CA LEU A 1035 29.54 40.73 43.57
C LEU A 1035 28.26 40.65 44.43
N ARG A 1036 27.86 41.76 45.09
CA ARG A 1036 26.71 41.84 46.03
C ARG A 1036 26.77 40.75 47.13
N ASP A 1037 25.75 40.65 47.99
CA ASP A 1037 25.84 39.80 49.19
C ASP A 1037 25.73 38.31 48.89
N SER A 1038 24.74 37.91 48.09
CA SER A 1038 24.46 36.54 47.64
C SER A 1038 25.55 35.97 46.72
N GLY A 1039 26.10 36.80 45.83
CA GLY A 1039 27.19 36.40 44.94
C GLY A 1039 28.48 36.07 45.70
N VAL A 1040 28.77 36.81 46.78
CA VAL A 1040 29.86 36.50 47.69
C VAL A 1040 29.59 35.18 48.44
N GLU A 1041 28.36 34.87 48.84
CA GLU A 1041 28.02 33.60 49.50
C GLU A 1041 28.29 32.38 48.61
N HIS A 1042 27.93 32.45 47.33
CA HIS A 1042 28.22 31.38 46.37
C HIS A 1042 29.72 31.24 46.08
N LEU A 1043 30.45 32.37 46.01
CA LEU A 1043 31.91 32.36 45.92
C LEU A 1043 32.53 31.73 47.18
N CYS A 1044 31.99 32.00 48.37
CA CYS A 1044 32.44 31.36 49.62
C CYS A 1044 32.24 29.83 49.59
N ALA A 1045 31.12 29.36 49.05
CA ALA A 1045 30.85 27.93 48.89
C ALA A 1045 31.88 27.28 47.95
N LEU A 1046 32.18 27.91 46.81
CA LEU A 1046 33.23 27.45 45.88
C LEU A 1046 34.62 27.42 46.54
N LEU A 1047 35.00 28.47 47.28
CA LEU A 1047 36.29 28.55 47.97
C LEU A 1047 36.43 27.53 49.12
N SER A 1048 35.31 27.08 49.68
CA SER A 1048 35.29 26.04 50.72
C SER A 1048 35.38 24.61 50.14
N ASN A 1049 35.23 24.44 48.82
CA ASN A 1049 35.31 23.14 48.17
C ASN A 1049 36.77 22.63 48.13
N SER A 1050 37.02 21.48 48.77
CA SER A 1050 38.35 20.87 48.86
C SER A 1050 38.96 20.43 47.52
N GLN A 1051 38.12 20.18 46.50
CA GLN A 1051 38.58 19.81 45.16
C GLN A 1051 39.02 21.03 44.33
N PHE A 1052 38.66 22.25 44.75
CA PHE A 1052 38.99 23.48 44.04
C PHE A 1052 40.40 23.95 44.42
N ARG A 1053 41.37 23.80 43.50
CA ARG A 1053 42.81 24.01 43.78
C ARG A 1053 43.32 25.37 43.28
N LEU A 1054 42.59 26.44 43.60
CA LEU A 1054 42.91 27.78 43.16
C LEU A 1054 44.23 28.28 43.77
N LYS A 1055 45.09 28.87 42.93
CA LYS A 1055 46.38 29.48 43.32
C LYS A 1055 46.31 30.99 43.39
N THR A 1056 45.61 31.64 42.47
CA THR A 1056 45.49 33.10 42.41
C THR A 1056 44.02 33.49 42.39
N LEU A 1057 43.63 34.34 43.33
CA LEU A 1057 42.29 34.95 43.38
C LEU A 1057 42.42 36.47 43.36
N ASP A 1058 41.84 37.09 42.34
CA ASP A 1058 41.75 38.55 42.24
C ASP A 1058 40.30 39.02 42.41
N LEU A 1059 40.08 39.82 43.46
CA LEU A 1059 38.79 40.44 43.79
C LEU A 1059 38.93 41.96 43.88
N TYR A 1060 39.89 42.56 43.19
CA TYR A 1060 40.10 44.01 43.20
C TYR A 1060 38.80 44.78 42.92
N GLY A 1061 38.41 45.70 43.79
CA GLY A 1061 37.29 46.62 43.52
C GLY A 1061 35.88 45.98 43.48
N CYS A 1062 35.69 44.79 44.06
CA CYS A 1062 34.41 44.05 44.02
C CYS A 1062 33.29 44.56 44.95
N SER A 1063 33.51 45.65 45.70
CA SER A 1063 32.50 46.30 46.58
C SER A 1063 31.86 45.40 47.67
N ILE A 1064 32.67 44.56 48.32
CA ILE A 1064 32.19 43.56 49.31
C ILE A 1064 31.74 44.21 50.64
N LYS A 1065 30.48 43.96 51.08
CA LYS A 1065 29.91 44.50 52.34
C LYS A 1065 30.49 43.86 53.62
N ARG A 1066 30.27 44.52 54.77
CA ARG A 1066 30.92 44.19 56.07
C ARG A 1066 30.65 42.78 56.58
N THR A 1067 29.41 42.31 56.53
CA THR A 1067 29.00 40.99 57.02
C THR A 1067 29.60 39.87 56.17
N GLN A 1068 29.66 40.06 54.85
CA GLN A 1068 30.16 39.07 53.91
C GLN A 1068 31.69 38.94 53.85
N ARG A 1069 32.45 40.02 54.13
CA ARG A 1069 33.92 39.94 54.24
C ARG A 1069 34.38 38.87 55.23
N ASN A 1070 33.71 38.75 56.37
CA ASN A 1070 34.06 37.78 57.40
C ASN A 1070 33.80 36.34 56.95
N LYS A 1071 32.69 36.11 56.25
CA LYS A 1071 32.33 34.81 55.66
C LYS A 1071 33.34 34.40 54.58
N MET A 1072 33.71 35.32 53.69
CA MET A 1072 34.71 35.09 52.64
C MET A 1072 36.09 34.71 53.20
N ILE A 1073 36.57 35.44 54.21
CA ILE A 1073 37.85 35.12 54.84
C ILE A 1073 37.78 33.77 55.58
N SER A 1074 36.62 33.44 56.17
CA SER A 1074 36.41 32.13 56.81
C SER A 1074 36.42 30.99 55.80
N ALA A 1075 35.80 31.17 54.62
CA ALA A 1075 35.83 30.21 53.52
C ALA A 1075 37.26 29.96 53.00
N LEU A 1076 38.07 31.02 52.85
CA LEU A 1076 39.49 30.88 52.50
C LEU A 1076 40.28 30.07 53.54
N CYS A 1077 39.90 30.12 54.83
CA CYS A 1077 40.53 29.32 55.88
C CYS A 1077 40.18 27.82 55.78
N SER A 1078 39.06 27.46 55.15
CA SER A 1078 38.62 26.07 54.99
C SER A 1078 39.43 25.32 53.92
N ASN A 1079 40.01 26.02 52.93
CA ASN A 1079 40.89 25.43 51.91
C ASN A 1079 42.17 26.27 51.67
N PRO A 1080 43.10 26.33 52.65
CA PRO A 1080 44.24 27.26 52.61
C PRO A 1080 45.48 26.71 51.89
N SER A 1081 45.44 25.46 51.41
CA SER A 1081 46.62 24.70 50.99
C SER A 1081 47.15 25.08 49.59
N HIS A 1082 46.28 25.54 48.71
CA HIS A 1082 46.58 25.80 47.29
C HIS A 1082 46.77 27.28 46.94
N LEU A 1083 46.15 28.20 47.69
CA LEU A 1083 46.24 29.63 47.43
C LEU A 1083 47.68 30.15 47.61
N ARG A 1084 48.13 30.97 46.67
CA ARG A 1084 49.46 31.59 46.59
C ARG A 1084 49.36 33.11 46.46
N GLU A 1085 48.38 33.61 45.73
CA GLU A 1085 48.20 35.04 45.53
C GLU A 1085 46.75 35.42 45.82
N LEU A 1086 46.58 36.43 46.67
CA LEU A 1086 45.27 36.95 47.05
C LEU A 1086 45.28 38.48 46.90
N ASN A 1087 44.46 38.97 45.97
CA ASN A 1087 44.26 40.40 45.76
C ASN A 1087 42.89 40.83 46.27
N LEU A 1088 42.87 41.63 47.34
CA LEU A 1088 41.67 42.18 47.95
C LEU A 1088 41.62 43.71 47.87
N ASN A 1089 42.47 44.30 47.03
CA ASN A 1089 42.61 45.74 46.85
C ASN A 1089 41.23 46.43 46.70
N GLY A 1090 41.05 47.57 47.40
CA GLY A 1090 39.87 48.41 47.27
C GLY A 1090 38.59 47.91 47.97
N ASN A 1091 38.62 46.78 48.71
CA ASN A 1091 37.42 46.19 49.33
C ASN A 1091 37.12 46.62 50.78
N LYS A 1092 37.66 47.75 51.26
CA LYS A 1092 37.43 48.29 52.63
C LYS A 1092 37.50 47.19 53.73
N ILE A 1093 38.54 46.34 53.70
CA ILE A 1093 38.72 45.20 54.62
C ILE A 1093 38.68 45.63 56.10
N LYS A 1094 39.25 46.80 56.44
CA LYS A 1094 39.38 47.36 57.80
C LYS A 1094 40.15 46.43 58.78
N ASN A 1095 40.47 46.93 59.97
CA ASN A 1095 41.27 46.19 60.97
C ASN A 1095 40.63 44.85 61.41
N THR A 1096 39.29 44.77 61.44
CA THR A 1096 38.57 43.53 61.79
C THR A 1096 38.78 42.43 60.75
N GLY A 1097 38.80 42.77 59.46
CA GLY A 1097 39.09 41.81 58.38
C GLY A 1097 40.55 41.36 58.40
N VAL A 1098 41.49 42.27 58.72
CA VAL A 1098 42.92 41.92 58.90
C VAL A 1098 43.10 40.90 60.03
N LYS A 1099 42.40 41.05 61.17
CA LYS A 1099 42.42 40.05 62.26
C LYS A 1099 41.93 38.67 61.82
N LEU A 1100 40.98 38.59 60.88
CA LEU A 1100 40.52 37.32 60.32
C LEU A 1100 41.51 36.76 59.28
N LEU A 1101 42.12 37.60 58.44
CA LEU A 1101 43.20 37.18 57.53
C LEU A 1101 44.39 36.62 58.31
N CYS A 1102 44.64 37.12 59.52
CA CYS A 1102 45.63 36.52 60.42
C CYS A 1102 45.31 35.06 60.77
N ARG A 1103 44.03 34.64 60.81
CA ARG A 1103 43.67 33.23 61.01
C ARG A 1103 44.10 32.36 59.83
N LEU A 1104 43.92 32.86 58.59
CA LEU A 1104 44.40 32.20 57.38
C LEU A 1104 45.92 32.02 57.41
N LEU A 1105 46.66 33.09 57.76
CA LEU A 1105 48.13 33.05 57.85
C LEU A 1105 48.66 32.15 59.00
N LYS A 1106 47.87 31.97 60.07
CA LYS A 1106 48.20 31.03 61.16
C LYS A 1106 47.99 29.57 60.79
N HIS A 1107 47.23 29.27 59.73
CA HIS A 1107 46.93 27.91 59.35
C HIS A 1107 48.19 27.17 58.87
N SER A 1108 48.41 25.94 59.35
CA SER A 1108 49.65 25.18 59.11
C SER A 1108 49.92 24.86 57.64
N GLN A 1109 48.87 24.77 56.83
CA GLN A 1109 48.91 24.51 55.40
C GLN A 1109 48.95 25.77 54.52
N CYS A 1110 48.86 26.97 55.11
CA CYS A 1110 48.88 28.21 54.34
C CYS A 1110 50.26 28.41 53.68
N LYS A 1111 50.24 28.66 52.37
CA LYS A 1111 51.43 28.88 51.53
C LYS A 1111 51.31 30.17 50.72
N LEU A 1112 50.60 31.17 51.25
CA LEU A 1112 50.37 32.44 50.56
C LEU A 1112 51.70 33.15 50.32
N GLU A 1113 51.96 33.51 49.07
CA GLU A 1113 53.16 34.18 48.58
C GLU A 1113 52.93 35.68 48.35
N LYS A 1114 51.75 36.09 47.91
CA LYS A 1114 51.41 37.51 47.72
C LYS A 1114 50.07 37.85 48.35
N LEU A 1115 50.05 38.93 49.12
CA LEU A 1115 48.84 39.47 49.72
C LEU A 1115 48.75 40.96 49.38
N ASN A 1116 47.78 41.32 48.54
CA ASN A 1116 47.52 42.71 48.18
C ASN A 1116 46.32 43.25 48.96
N LEU A 1117 46.59 44.21 49.85
CA LEU A 1117 45.63 44.94 50.68
C LEU A 1117 45.72 46.46 50.42
N TYR A 1118 46.14 46.85 49.21
CA TYR A 1118 46.16 48.24 48.77
C TYR A 1118 44.78 48.89 48.97
N TRP A 1119 44.76 50.12 49.50
CA TRP A 1119 43.56 50.92 49.70
C TRP A 1119 42.39 50.20 50.40
N CYS A 1120 42.69 49.41 51.44
CA CYS A 1120 41.71 48.60 52.18
C CYS A 1120 41.16 49.25 53.46
N ASN A 1121 41.46 50.53 53.70
CA ASN A 1121 41.07 51.30 54.89
C ASN A 1121 41.53 50.66 56.22
N ILE A 1122 42.77 50.19 56.23
CA ILE A 1122 43.45 49.62 57.40
C ILE A 1122 44.12 50.78 58.17
N THR A 1123 43.94 50.80 59.49
CA THR A 1123 44.57 51.80 60.38
C THR A 1123 45.48 51.20 61.44
N ASP A 1124 45.30 49.91 61.75
CA ASP A 1124 46.08 49.16 62.71
C ASP A 1124 46.53 47.82 62.11
N VAL A 1125 47.85 47.60 62.07
CA VAL A 1125 48.51 46.39 61.58
C VAL A 1125 49.15 45.58 62.70
N THR A 1126 48.91 45.89 63.97
CA THR A 1126 49.53 45.21 65.12
C THR A 1126 49.24 43.71 65.10
N ALA A 1127 47.98 43.33 64.90
CA ALA A 1127 47.58 41.92 64.82
C ALA A 1127 48.24 41.16 63.66
N LEU A 1128 48.43 41.84 62.51
CA LEU A 1128 49.13 41.28 61.36
C LEU A 1128 50.63 41.13 61.66
N THR A 1129 51.24 42.15 62.25
CA THR A 1129 52.64 42.17 62.68
C THR A 1129 52.94 41.03 63.66
N ASP A 1130 52.13 40.88 64.70
CA ASP A 1130 52.28 39.82 65.71
C ASP A 1130 52.09 38.43 65.10
N THR A 1131 51.12 38.30 64.18
CA THR A 1131 50.89 37.03 63.48
C THR A 1131 52.07 36.67 62.58
N LEU A 1132 52.60 37.61 61.81
CA LEU A 1132 53.75 37.40 60.95
C LEU A 1132 55.02 37.05 61.76
N ALA A 1133 55.21 37.66 62.93
CA ALA A 1133 56.32 37.33 63.83
C ALA A 1133 56.25 35.90 64.43
N GLN A 1134 55.04 35.34 64.55
CA GLN A 1134 54.81 34.05 65.23
C GLN A 1134 54.49 32.88 64.26
N THR A 1135 54.33 33.14 62.96
CA THR A 1135 53.85 32.14 61.99
C THR A 1135 54.91 31.67 61.02
N ARG A 1136 54.73 30.45 60.49
CA ARG A 1136 55.52 29.93 59.36
C ARG A 1136 55.15 30.61 58.04
N ALA A 1137 54.06 31.37 57.97
CA ALA A 1137 53.62 32.07 56.76
C ALA A 1137 54.65 33.05 56.22
N LEU A 1138 55.46 33.65 57.10
CA LEU A 1138 56.60 34.52 56.74
C LEU A 1138 57.64 33.81 55.84
N ARG A 1139 57.70 32.47 55.86
CA ARG A 1139 58.61 31.69 55.00
C ARG A 1139 58.16 31.63 53.53
N PHE A 1140 56.86 31.82 53.28
CA PHE A 1140 56.25 31.73 51.96
C PHE A 1140 55.89 33.10 51.40
N LEU A 1141 55.50 34.05 52.25
CA LEU A 1141 55.10 35.39 51.83
C LEU A 1141 56.30 36.16 51.25
N LYS A 1142 56.20 36.51 49.96
CA LYS A 1142 57.18 37.26 49.17
C LYS A 1142 56.76 38.70 48.95
N GLU A 1143 55.46 39.00 48.94
CA GLU A 1143 54.95 40.35 48.71
C GLU A 1143 53.76 40.66 49.62
N LEU A 1144 53.83 41.78 50.31
CA LEU A 1144 52.73 42.35 51.10
C LEU A 1144 52.54 43.81 50.70
N ASP A 1145 51.43 44.10 50.03
CA ASP A 1145 51.08 45.48 49.68
C ASP A 1145 50.04 46.03 50.66
N LEU A 1146 50.44 47.07 51.38
CA LEU A 1146 49.61 47.81 52.33
C LEU A 1146 49.54 49.30 51.96
N SER A 1147 49.94 49.65 50.74
CA SER A 1147 49.97 51.03 50.26
C SER A 1147 48.58 51.68 50.31
N TYR A 1148 48.56 53.00 50.51
CA TYR A 1148 47.34 53.80 50.60
C TYR A 1148 46.35 53.37 51.69
N ASN A 1149 46.89 52.80 52.78
CA ASN A 1149 46.19 52.62 54.05
C ASN A 1149 46.66 53.66 55.08
N ASN A 1150 45.79 54.06 56.02
CA ASN A 1150 46.10 55.10 57.02
C ASN A 1150 46.75 54.49 58.28
N ILE A 1151 47.88 53.79 58.10
CA ILE A 1151 48.57 53.03 59.14
C ILE A 1151 49.49 53.97 59.93
N LYS A 1152 49.19 54.18 61.21
CA LYS A 1152 49.96 55.12 62.06
C LYS A 1152 51.28 54.54 62.57
N GLU A 1153 51.36 53.22 62.79
CA GLU A 1153 52.53 52.55 63.38
C GLU A 1153 52.99 51.38 62.51
N GLN A 1154 54.10 51.58 61.78
CA GLN A 1154 54.62 50.64 60.77
C GLN A 1154 56.07 50.20 61.02
N LYS A 1155 56.74 50.73 62.06
CA LYS A 1155 58.15 50.42 62.37
C LYS A 1155 58.36 48.95 62.73
N ARG A 1156 57.52 48.42 63.63
CA ARG A 1156 57.58 47.04 64.09
C ARG A 1156 57.28 46.04 62.97
N LEU A 1157 56.35 46.38 62.05
CA LEU A 1157 56.08 45.57 60.86
C LEU A 1157 57.29 45.50 59.92
N HIS A 1158 57.97 46.63 59.69
CA HIS A 1158 59.23 46.64 58.93
C HIS A 1158 60.30 45.79 59.60
N GLU A 1159 60.47 45.87 60.93
CA GLU A 1159 61.47 45.07 61.65
C GLU A 1159 61.22 43.56 61.54
N VAL A 1160 59.97 43.12 61.70
CA VAL A 1160 59.58 41.71 61.53
C VAL A 1160 59.86 41.24 60.10
N LEU A 1161 59.53 42.05 59.09
CA LEU A 1161 59.74 41.70 57.68
C LEU A 1161 61.18 41.86 57.20
N LYS A 1162 62.02 42.68 57.84
CA LYS A 1162 63.44 42.87 57.49
C LYS A 1162 64.26 41.58 57.63
N SER A 1163 63.82 40.67 58.50
CA SER A 1163 64.41 39.33 58.67
C SER A 1163 63.86 38.28 57.69
N SER A 1164 62.95 38.67 56.80
CA SER A 1164 62.29 37.83 55.79
C SER A 1164 62.59 38.30 54.37
N ASN A 1165 62.38 37.44 53.36
CA ASN A 1165 62.48 37.80 51.94
C ASN A 1165 61.17 38.43 51.40
N CYS A 1166 60.34 39.02 52.26
CA CYS A 1166 59.06 39.61 51.87
C CYS A 1166 59.25 41.10 51.51
N GLU A 1167 58.92 41.47 50.28
CA GLU A 1167 58.80 42.87 49.84
C GLU A 1167 57.55 43.49 50.46
N LEU A 1168 57.74 44.57 51.23
CA LEU A 1168 56.66 45.35 51.84
C LEU A 1168 56.47 46.64 51.06
N ARG A 1169 55.28 46.85 50.48
CA ARG A 1169 54.92 48.10 49.81
C ARG A 1169 54.04 48.95 50.72
N LEU A 1170 54.55 50.14 51.03
CA LEU A 1170 53.92 51.13 51.90
C LEU A 1170 54.10 52.53 51.31
N GLN A 1171 53.27 52.90 50.33
CA GLN A 1171 53.12 54.30 49.94
C GLN A 1171 52.04 55.00 50.79
N THR A 1172 52.37 56.17 51.34
CA THR A 1172 51.46 57.05 52.11
C THR A 1172 51.50 58.46 51.52
N PHE A 1173 50.34 59.15 51.41
CA PHE A 1173 50.22 60.46 50.74
C PHE A 1173 51.18 61.55 51.27
N PRO A 1174 51.53 62.51 50.38
CA PRO A 1174 50.98 63.86 50.48
C PRO A 1174 50.10 64.18 49.26
N LEU A 1175 48.90 64.71 49.49
CA LEU A 1175 47.94 65.13 48.43
C LEU A 1175 48.53 66.28 47.57
N PRO A 1176 48.29 66.30 46.24
CA PRO A 1176 47.07 66.95 45.75
C PRO A 1176 46.36 66.29 44.53
N LEU A 1177 45.02 66.41 44.56
CA LEU A 1177 44.07 66.68 43.46
C LEU A 1177 44.11 65.89 42.12
N PHE A 1178 42.97 65.25 41.84
CA PHE A 1178 42.44 64.73 40.56
C PHE A 1178 43.09 63.49 39.94
N LEU A 1179 42.44 62.34 40.17
CA LEU A 1179 41.71 61.60 39.13
C LEU A 1179 40.73 60.64 39.85
N LYS A 1180 39.45 61.04 39.96
CA LYS A 1180 38.36 60.11 40.28
C LYS A 1180 38.31 59.05 39.17
N PRO A 1181 38.26 57.74 39.47
CA PRO A 1181 37.74 56.78 38.50
C PRO A 1181 36.31 57.21 38.16
N ARG A 1182 36.05 57.54 36.89
CA ARG A 1182 34.69 57.83 36.43
C ARG A 1182 33.87 56.54 36.58
N GLY A 1183 32.76 56.65 37.32
CA GLY A 1183 31.66 55.70 37.21
C GLY A 1183 31.41 54.77 38.40
N VAL A 1184 31.17 55.30 39.61
CA VAL A 1184 30.19 54.72 40.55
C VAL A 1184 29.59 55.88 41.35
N GLN A 1185 28.32 56.17 41.16
CA GLN A 1185 27.57 57.10 42.02
C GLN A 1185 27.45 56.47 43.42
N SER A 1186 27.88 57.20 44.44
CA SER A 1186 27.70 56.84 45.84
C SER A 1186 26.25 57.12 46.25
N SER A 1187 25.44 56.09 46.45
CA SER A 1187 24.24 56.18 47.29
C SER A 1187 24.68 56.18 48.76
N SER A 1188 24.16 57.15 49.50
CA SER A 1188 24.31 57.36 50.95
C SER A 1188 23.83 56.16 51.76
N ASP A 1189 24.62 55.79 52.78
CA ASP A 1189 24.23 54.86 53.84
C ASP A 1189 23.14 55.51 54.71
N GLU A 1190 21.93 54.92 54.78
CA GLU A 1190 20.94 55.19 55.82
C GLU A 1190 21.20 54.27 57.03
N GLU A 1191 21.15 54.87 58.23
CA GLU A 1191 21.23 54.19 59.52
C GLU A 1191 19.91 53.47 59.84
N ASP A 1192 20.04 52.27 60.39
CA ASP A 1192 18.96 51.43 60.91
C ASP A 1192 18.12 52.17 61.98
N GLY A 1193 16.82 52.23 61.77
CA GLY A 1193 15.82 52.74 62.72
C GLY A 1193 14.59 51.84 62.76
N ASP A 1194 14.57 50.96 63.76
CA ASP A 1194 13.46 50.08 64.14
C ASP A 1194 12.27 50.91 64.65
N THR A 1195 11.05 50.68 64.15
CA THR A 1195 9.78 50.87 64.91
C THR A 1195 8.54 50.37 64.16
N SER A 1196 7.74 49.61 64.89
CA SER A 1196 6.38 49.18 64.61
C SER A 1196 5.37 50.32 64.45
N SER A 1197 4.39 50.19 63.53
CA SER A 1197 2.93 50.18 63.81
C SER A 1197 2.03 50.55 62.61
N GLN A 1198 0.94 49.78 62.50
CA GLN A 1198 -0.43 50.09 62.04
C GLN A 1198 -0.73 50.68 60.64
N ASN A 1199 -1.53 49.88 59.91
CA ASN A 1199 -2.73 50.21 59.12
C ASN A 1199 -2.94 51.66 58.63
N VAL A 1200 -3.28 51.79 57.33
CA VAL A 1200 -4.57 52.32 56.80
C VAL A 1200 -4.50 52.38 55.25
N LYS A 1201 -5.44 51.70 54.59
CA LYS A 1201 -5.89 51.91 53.19
C LYS A 1201 -6.63 53.26 53.10
N PRO A 1202 -6.69 54.00 51.97
CA PRO A 1202 -7.58 53.59 50.85
C PRO A 1202 -7.11 54.04 49.44
N LYS A 1203 -7.57 53.35 48.36
CA LYS A 1203 -8.48 53.83 47.27
C LYS A 1203 -7.98 55.06 46.49
N ASP A 1204 -8.21 55.28 45.21
CA ASP A 1204 -8.84 54.63 44.05
C ASP A 1204 -8.49 55.56 42.86
N GLN A 1205 -8.83 55.13 41.64
CA GLN A 1205 -8.99 55.91 40.39
C GLN A 1205 -7.72 56.20 39.57
N ALA A 1206 -7.76 56.22 38.24
CA ALA A 1206 -8.64 55.73 37.17
C ALA A 1206 -8.03 56.31 35.88
N GLU A 1207 -8.11 55.56 34.76
CA GLU A 1207 -8.21 56.04 33.36
C GLU A 1207 -7.11 57.01 32.83
N GLY A 1208 -6.58 56.89 31.62
CA GLY A 1208 -6.91 56.13 30.42
C GLY A 1208 -6.08 56.70 29.26
N GLY A 1209 -6.33 56.21 28.04
CA GLY A 1209 -6.12 57.00 26.81
C GLY A 1209 -4.84 56.75 26.00
N GLN A 1210 -4.91 55.72 25.13
CA GLN A 1210 -4.72 55.76 23.67
C GLN A 1210 -3.69 56.71 23.00
N SER A 1211 -2.90 56.08 22.09
CA SER A 1211 -2.52 56.48 20.72
C SER A 1211 -1.88 57.86 20.47
N THR A 1212 -0.74 57.97 19.78
CA THR A 1212 -0.67 57.87 18.31
C THR A 1212 0.79 58.00 17.82
N ASP A 1213 1.09 57.22 16.79
CA ASP A 1213 1.83 57.51 15.55
C ASP A 1213 3.13 58.36 15.49
N ARG A 1214 4.14 57.65 14.94
CA ARG A 1214 4.94 57.91 13.72
C ARG A 1214 5.97 59.04 13.63
N GLU A 1215 7.15 58.57 13.18
CA GLU A 1215 8.04 59.13 12.12
C GLU A 1215 8.74 60.47 12.46
N THR A 1216 10.02 60.72 12.15
CA THR A 1216 10.88 60.27 11.05
C THR A 1216 12.36 60.60 11.37
N GLU A 1217 13.27 59.78 10.81
CA GLU A 1217 14.56 60.06 10.14
C GLU A 1217 15.39 61.32 10.52
N VAL A 1218 16.73 61.31 10.55
CA VAL A 1218 17.66 61.08 9.43
C VAL A 1218 19.10 60.87 9.95
N SER A 1219 19.86 60.08 9.17
CA SER A 1219 21.33 59.88 9.07
C SER A 1219 22.03 58.92 10.03
#